data_AF-A0A2N1W9R1-F1
#
_entry.id   AF-A0A2N1W9R1-F1
#
_cell.length_a   1.000
_cell.length_b   1.000
_cell.length_c   1.000
_cell.angle_alpha   90.00
_cell.angle_beta   90.00
_cell.angle_gamma   90.00
#
_symmetry.space_group_name_H-M   'P 1'
#
loop_
_entity.id
_entity.type
_entity.pdbx_description
1 polymer ?
#
loop_
_entity_poly.entity_id
_entity_poly.type
_entity_poly.pdbx_seq_one_letter_code
_entity_poly.pdbx_strand_id
1 'polypeptide(L)'
;MVRMLGKLTALLLLPVILLATGLLTGTIIQAALGYRDLRLDVLLPLFWYLTFPLMLFAVAAFALQVIVPDRWIAMLGGIMVAVLGMDGTMLGVNHPMFRYAAFPVTPFSDFDGFGAAPRSFAAFAAWWTTVAGLLLLVSWGLWRHGSDVTLRSRIAAFPRMVGPAGGRIATSLLVLLVATAVWLAPAVARTIRFPDRDAQLANRAEYERSYRAFHWLPHPAIVAARITVDLELADRRAGINGELLLVNNTGHPVDSIMVAIPREAAAATVVMDGATVVGRDPEHGVLLLVFAPAMAPDDSARLTFSHLIDRGGIHADAPPRDVTGNGTRLMSSAMMPTLGYRPELELQEARDRKARQLTGPPLVRLRASEVAAARGGAAWLRLDLSVGTAPEQSVVAQGTLVARWDSAGKAWYRYRTAHEITPVFGFLSAVLTRQSVSRGGITVEVWHHPGHGVNVPRIAEAALRSVEVLSPRLGALPDTMLRVVEVPRWAAFGAMALSGMILFPESRGFLVDEETGPVDLLLRRIGHEVAHGLARFAVEHHIEAHAIVIQLVQVFHVERARARTRIHLRPKPPDMPIREIHQFRSANGRLGRSELRQSCRGLFDRLFQHARILLAESTREPWHQGNTPGISRAIYAPYLAAVASGPALRIT
;
A
#
# COMPACT_ATOMS: atom_id res chain seq x y z
N MET A 1 -12.52 8.55 49.00
CA MET A 1 -11.62 9.27 48.06
C MET A 1 -10.24 8.63 47.92
N VAL A 2 -9.37 8.62 48.95
CA VAL A 2 -7.97 8.14 48.84
C VAL A 2 -7.84 6.72 48.29
N ARG A 3 -8.66 5.76 48.77
CA ARG A 3 -8.64 4.37 48.28
C ARG A 3 -9.05 4.22 46.81
N MET A 4 -9.98 5.05 46.33
CA MET A 4 -10.44 5.04 44.94
C MET A 4 -9.32 5.55 44.03
N LEU A 5 -8.74 6.69 44.41
CA LEU A 5 -7.65 7.32 43.66
C LEU A 5 -6.43 6.41 43.60
N GLY A 6 -6.04 5.77 44.70
CA GLY A 6 -4.93 4.80 44.71
C GLY A 6 -5.15 3.62 43.75
N LYS A 7 -6.35 3.04 43.70
CA LYS A 7 -6.68 1.95 42.77
C LYS A 7 -6.69 2.41 41.31
N LEU A 8 -7.27 3.59 41.04
CA LEU A 8 -7.30 4.17 39.70
C LEU A 8 -5.88 4.47 39.22
N THR A 9 -5.05 5.12 40.04
CA THR A 9 -3.65 5.41 39.72
C THR A 9 -2.87 4.14 39.45
N ALA A 10 -3.02 3.09 40.27
CA ALA A 10 -2.37 1.81 40.03
C ALA A 10 -2.76 1.21 38.68
N LEU A 11 -4.05 1.26 38.32
CA LEU A 11 -4.54 0.74 37.04
C LEU A 11 -4.08 1.58 35.84
N LEU A 12 -4.00 2.90 35.99
CA LEU A 12 -3.49 3.81 34.96
C LEU A 12 -1.98 3.70 34.73
N LEU A 13 -1.21 3.40 35.78
CA LEU A 13 0.24 3.20 35.70
C LEU A 13 0.62 1.88 35.02
N LEU A 14 -0.25 0.87 35.05
CA LEU A 14 0.01 -0.43 34.44
C LEU A 14 0.36 -0.34 32.94
N PRO A 15 -0.46 0.27 32.05
CA PRO A 15 -0.11 0.40 30.64
C PRO A 15 1.12 1.31 30.42
N VAL A 16 1.30 2.34 31.25
CA VAL A 16 2.47 3.24 31.20
C VAL A 16 3.75 2.44 31.42
N ILE A 17 3.81 1.65 32.50
CA ILE A 17 4.98 0.84 32.83
C ILE A 17 5.22 -0.22 31.75
N LEU A 18 4.18 -0.95 31.35
CA LEU A 18 4.30 -2.02 30.36
C LEU A 18 4.87 -1.52 29.03
N LEU A 19 4.33 -0.42 28.51
CA LEU A 19 4.79 0.16 27.24
C LEU A 19 6.15 0.85 27.38
N ALA A 20 6.42 1.51 28.51
CA ALA A 20 7.72 2.11 28.76
C ALA A 20 8.83 1.06 28.85
N THR A 21 8.57 -0.07 29.52
CA THR A 21 9.50 -1.20 29.55
C THR A 21 9.71 -1.77 28.15
N GLY A 22 8.65 -2.00 27.37
CA GLY A 22 8.77 -2.50 26.00
C GLY A 22 9.60 -1.58 25.09
N LEU A 23 9.34 -0.27 25.14
CA LEU A 23 10.13 0.73 24.40
C LEU A 23 11.58 0.75 24.86
N LEU A 24 11.83 0.77 26.17
CA LEU A 24 13.18 0.75 26.72
C LEU A 24 13.94 -0.51 26.30
N THR A 25 13.31 -1.68 26.36
CA THR A 25 13.90 -2.94 25.88
C THR A 25 14.22 -2.86 24.40
N GLY A 26 13.30 -2.36 23.56
CA GLY A 26 13.54 -2.17 22.13
C GLY A 26 14.72 -1.23 21.86
N THR A 27 14.78 -0.11 22.57
CA THR A 27 15.89 0.86 22.50
C THR A 27 17.22 0.24 22.93
N ILE A 28 17.25 -0.55 24.01
CA ILE A 28 18.46 -1.26 24.46
C ILE A 28 18.91 -2.27 23.41
N ILE A 29 17.98 -3.04 22.82
CA ILE A 29 18.31 -4.01 21.76
C ILE A 29 18.88 -3.28 20.53
N GLN A 30 18.25 -2.19 20.10
CA GLN A 30 18.75 -1.37 18.99
C GLN A 30 20.17 -0.85 19.27
N ALA A 31 20.42 -0.31 20.46
CA ALA A 31 21.73 0.14 20.88
C ALA A 31 22.76 -1.00 20.91
N ALA A 32 22.38 -2.19 21.38
CA ALA A 32 23.22 -3.38 21.40
C ALA A 32 23.55 -3.89 19.99
N LEU A 33 22.65 -3.71 19.03
CA LEU A 33 22.86 -4.01 17.61
C LEU A 33 23.62 -2.89 16.86
N GLY A 34 24.07 -1.84 17.56
CA GLY A 34 24.88 -0.77 16.99
C GLY A 34 24.09 0.41 16.42
N TYR A 35 22.75 0.39 16.51
CA TYR A 35 21.92 1.54 16.14
C TYR A 35 21.92 2.57 17.28
N ARG A 36 22.57 3.71 17.06
CA ARG A 36 22.77 4.76 18.08
C ARG A 36 21.90 5.99 17.91
N ASP A 37 21.08 6.05 16.85
CA ASP A 37 20.20 7.18 16.58
C ASP A 37 18.90 7.06 17.39
N LEU A 38 18.88 7.65 18.59
CA LEU A 38 17.71 7.65 19.46
C LEU A 38 16.68 8.68 18.98
N ARG A 39 15.78 8.23 18.12
CA ARG A 39 14.66 9.01 17.58
C ARG A 39 13.56 9.27 18.62
N LEU A 40 13.87 10.07 19.64
CA LEU A 40 12.91 10.45 20.70
C LEU A 40 11.69 11.19 20.14
N ASP A 41 11.87 11.92 19.05
CA ASP A 41 10.83 12.56 18.25
C ASP A 41 9.79 11.57 17.71
N VAL A 42 10.16 10.29 17.56
CA VAL A 42 9.28 9.20 17.14
C VAL A 42 8.80 8.37 18.33
N LEU A 43 9.70 8.04 19.25
CA LEU A 43 9.43 7.17 20.39
C LEU A 43 8.42 7.80 21.37
N LEU A 44 8.52 9.09 21.67
CA LEU A 44 7.61 9.75 22.62
C LEU A 44 6.17 9.86 22.07
N PRO A 45 5.92 10.32 20.82
CA PRO A 45 4.58 10.27 20.27
C PRO A 45 4.06 8.85 20.11
N LEU A 46 4.90 7.88 19.71
CA LEU A 46 4.50 6.48 19.62
C LEU A 46 4.05 5.94 20.99
N PHE A 47 4.80 6.24 22.05
CA PHE A 47 4.42 5.90 23.42
C PHE A 47 3.07 6.50 23.79
N TRP A 48 2.84 7.78 23.46
CA TRP A 48 1.57 8.45 23.71
C TRP A 48 0.41 7.81 22.95
N TYR A 49 0.55 7.57 21.64
CA TYR A 49 -0.49 6.98 20.80
C TYR A 49 -0.87 5.55 21.21
N LEU A 50 0.07 4.80 21.78
CA LEU A 50 -0.18 3.45 22.29
C LEU A 50 -0.75 3.46 23.72
N THR A 51 -0.24 4.32 24.60
CA THR A 51 -0.58 4.32 26.03
C THR A 51 -1.92 4.97 26.30
N PHE A 52 -2.22 6.08 25.64
CA PHE A 52 -3.40 6.87 25.93
C PHE A 52 -4.73 6.12 25.71
N PRO A 53 -4.92 5.35 24.61
CA PRO A 53 -6.12 4.51 24.46
C PRO A 53 -6.24 3.44 25.56
N LEU A 54 -5.12 2.86 26.00
CA LEU A 54 -5.11 1.89 27.09
C LEU A 54 -5.44 2.52 28.45
N MET A 55 -5.05 3.78 28.69
CA MET A 55 -5.47 4.52 29.88
C MET A 55 -6.98 4.77 29.88
N LEU A 56 -7.57 5.12 28.73
CA LEU A 56 -9.02 5.24 28.60
C LEU A 56 -9.71 3.89 28.83
N PHE A 57 -9.17 2.80 28.30
CA PHE A 57 -9.65 1.45 28.56
C PHE A 57 -9.58 1.11 30.06
N ALA A 58 -8.49 1.45 30.75
CA ALA A 58 -8.36 1.30 32.20
C ALA A 58 -9.44 2.07 32.96
N VAL A 59 -9.78 3.30 32.54
CA VAL A 59 -10.90 4.08 33.13
C VAL A 59 -12.24 3.35 32.95
N ALA A 60 -12.53 2.81 31.77
CA ALA A 60 -13.76 2.07 31.54
C ALA A 60 -13.82 0.76 32.35
N ALA A 61 -12.73 -0.01 32.39
CA ALA A 61 -12.62 -1.21 33.19
C ALA A 61 -12.81 -0.91 34.69
N PHE A 62 -12.22 0.19 35.16
CA PHE A 62 -12.42 0.68 36.53
C PHE A 62 -13.88 1.03 36.80
N ALA A 63 -14.52 1.78 35.91
CA ALA A 63 -15.93 2.16 36.05
C ALA A 63 -16.85 0.93 36.09
N LEU A 64 -16.59 -0.07 35.23
CA LEU A 64 -17.32 -1.34 35.25
C LEU A 64 -17.16 -2.08 36.57
N GLN A 65 -15.95 -2.15 37.12
CA GLN A 65 -15.68 -2.77 38.43
C GLN A 65 -16.36 -2.03 39.58
N VAL A 66 -16.64 -0.73 39.42
CA VAL A 66 -17.43 0.03 40.40
C VAL A 66 -18.92 -0.26 40.22
N ILE A 67 -19.43 -0.21 39.00
CA ILE A 67 -20.87 -0.31 38.70
C ILE A 67 -21.39 -1.74 38.95
N VAL A 68 -20.67 -2.75 38.47
CA VAL A 68 -21.10 -4.15 38.51
C VAL A 68 -20.69 -4.78 39.85
N PRO A 69 -21.63 -5.33 40.65
CA PRO A 69 -21.33 -5.89 41.96
C PRO A 69 -20.41 -7.13 41.93
N ASP A 70 -20.51 -7.94 40.87
CA ASP A 70 -19.75 -9.17 40.67
C ASP A 70 -18.47 -8.91 39.87
N ARG A 71 -17.33 -9.31 40.42
CA ARG A 71 -16.01 -9.06 39.82
C ARG A 71 -15.81 -9.75 38.47
N TRP A 72 -16.38 -10.94 38.28
CA TRP A 72 -16.19 -11.75 37.08
C TRP A 72 -17.06 -11.22 35.95
N ILE A 73 -18.29 -10.81 36.26
CA ILE A 73 -19.16 -10.14 35.30
C ILE A 73 -18.54 -8.79 34.89
N ALA A 74 -17.97 -8.04 35.83
CA ALA A 74 -17.26 -6.80 35.53
C ALA A 74 -16.03 -7.03 34.63
N MET A 75 -15.26 -8.10 34.87
CA MET A 75 -14.13 -8.50 34.01
C MET A 75 -14.59 -8.89 32.61
N LEU A 76 -15.64 -9.71 32.50
CA LEU A 76 -16.23 -10.09 31.21
C LEU A 76 -16.74 -8.86 30.45
N GLY A 77 -17.38 -7.92 31.14
CA GLY A 77 -17.78 -6.64 30.57
C GLY A 77 -16.58 -5.81 30.08
N GLY A 78 -15.48 -5.80 30.83
CA GLY A 78 -14.23 -5.15 30.40
C GLY A 78 -13.65 -5.78 29.13
N ILE A 79 -13.65 -7.11 29.03
CA ILE A 79 -13.25 -7.82 27.81
C ILE A 79 -14.18 -7.44 26.64
N MET A 80 -15.49 -7.37 26.88
CA MET A 80 -16.45 -6.95 25.84
C MET A 80 -16.16 -5.52 25.36
N VAL A 81 -15.88 -4.57 26.26
CA VAL A 81 -15.46 -3.21 25.87
C VAL A 81 -14.18 -3.22 25.04
N ALA A 82 -13.20 -4.06 25.38
CA ALA A 82 -11.97 -4.20 24.59
C ALA A 82 -12.27 -4.73 23.17
N VAL A 83 -13.09 -5.78 23.07
CA VAL A 83 -13.48 -6.39 21.80
C VAL A 83 -14.23 -5.39 20.93
N LEU A 84 -15.19 -4.64 21.48
CA LEU A 84 -15.95 -3.63 20.73
C LEU A 84 -15.11 -2.40 20.35
N GLY A 85 -14.12 -2.04 21.18
CA GLY A 85 -13.13 -1.03 20.85
C GLY A 85 -12.27 -1.45 19.65
N MET A 86 -11.82 -2.71 19.63
CA MET A 86 -10.99 -3.27 18.54
C MET A 86 -11.78 -3.54 17.25
N ASP A 87 -12.96 -4.14 17.36
CA ASP A 87 -13.82 -4.52 16.24
C ASP A 87 -15.30 -4.49 16.63
N GLY A 88 -15.91 -3.31 16.53
CA GLY A 88 -17.33 -3.09 16.82
C GLY A 88 -18.29 -3.71 15.78
N THR A 89 -17.75 -4.27 14.69
CA THR A 89 -18.57 -4.75 13.57
C THR A 89 -19.41 -5.98 13.91
N MET A 90 -18.97 -6.78 14.89
CA MET A 90 -19.69 -7.98 15.33
C MET A 90 -21.06 -7.68 15.96
N LEU A 91 -21.25 -6.48 16.54
CA LEU A 91 -22.51 -6.05 17.15
C LEU A 91 -23.22 -4.93 16.36
N GLY A 92 -22.77 -4.62 15.14
CA GLY A 92 -23.32 -3.54 14.32
C GLY A 92 -22.98 -2.13 14.83
N VAL A 93 -22.04 -1.99 15.77
CA VAL A 93 -21.55 -0.69 16.26
C VAL A 93 -20.41 -0.23 15.36
N ASN A 94 -20.78 0.16 14.14
CA ASN A 94 -19.80 0.45 13.09
C ASN A 94 -19.29 1.89 13.13
N HIS A 95 -20.11 2.83 13.61
CA HIS A 95 -19.72 4.24 13.65
C HIS A 95 -18.57 4.46 14.64
N PRO A 96 -17.41 4.99 14.21
CA PRO A 96 -16.21 5.05 15.04
C PRO A 96 -16.35 5.86 16.33
N MET A 97 -17.17 6.92 16.33
CA MET A 97 -17.43 7.72 17.54
C MET A 97 -18.20 6.96 18.64
N PHE A 98 -18.78 5.79 18.35
CA PHE A 98 -19.46 4.94 19.35
C PHE A 98 -18.59 3.82 19.89
N ARG A 99 -17.39 3.61 19.32
CA ARG A 99 -16.46 2.58 19.75
C ARG A 99 -15.51 3.15 20.80
N TYR A 100 -15.81 2.92 22.07
CA TYR A 100 -15.06 3.51 23.18
C TYR A 100 -13.55 3.24 23.07
N ALA A 101 -12.76 4.30 23.22
CA ALA A 101 -11.30 4.28 23.08
C ALA A 101 -10.80 3.71 21.73
N ALA A 102 -11.63 3.72 20.68
CA ALA A 102 -11.16 3.52 19.32
C ALA A 102 -10.53 4.81 18.81
N PHE A 103 -9.33 4.69 18.25
CA PHE A 103 -8.55 5.78 17.69
C PHE A 103 -8.15 5.46 16.25
N PRO A 104 -7.97 6.49 15.40
CA PRO A 104 -7.39 6.30 14.08
C PRO A 104 -5.97 5.74 14.19
N VAL A 105 -5.58 4.94 13.20
CA VAL A 105 -4.21 4.42 13.14
C VAL A 105 -3.21 5.57 12.91
N THR A 106 -2.07 5.49 13.61
CA THR A 106 -1.00 6.51 13.57
C THR A 106 0.26 5.94 12.93
N PRO A 107 0.26 5.64 11.62
CA PRO A 107 1.45 5.16 10.92
C PRO A 107 2.51 6.26 10.92
N PHE A 108 3.76 5.88 11.11
CA PHE A 108 4.93 6.76 10.96
C PHE A 108 5.62 6.49 9.62
N SER A 109 6.20 7.51 8.98
CA SER A 109 7.17 7.43 7.88
C SER A 109 8.21 8.52 8.05
N ASP A 110 9.45 8.29 7.62
CA ASP A 110 10.47 9.35 7.69
C ASP A 110 10.18 10.49 6.68
N PHE A 111 9.32 10.28 5.67
CA PHE A 111 8.85 11.34 4.78
C PHE A 111 7.90 12.34 5.47
N ASP A 112 6.74 11.89 5.98
CA ASP A 112 5.66 12.76 6.49
C ASP A 112 5.50 12.70 8.03
N GLY A 113 6.38 12.00 8.73
CA GLY A 113 6.21 11.67 10.14
C GLY A 113 4.93 10.87 10.39
N PHE A 114 4.12 11.31 11.36
CA PHE A 114 2.77 10.76 11.60
C PHE A 114 1.69 11.33 10.67
N GLY A 115 2.04 12.25 9.77
CA GLY A 115 1.16 12.83 8.76
C GLY A 115 -0.13 13.45 9.31
N ALA A 116 -1.28 13.06 8.76
CA ALA A 116 -2.60 13.56 9.18
C ALA A 116 -3.11 12.96 10.50
N ALA A 117 -2.45 11.92 11.01
CA ALA A 117 -2.94 11.16 12.14
C ALA A 117 -2.99 11.95 13.47
N PRO A 118 -2.03 12.83 13.82
CA PRO A 118 -2.04 13.56 15.10
C PRO A 118 -3.29 14.42 15.29
N ARG A 119 -3.74 15.12 14.24
CA ARG A 119 -4.95 15.95 14.30
C ARG A 119 -6.19 15.11 14.56
N SER A 120 -6.28 13.96 13.90
CA SER A 120 -7.40 13.03 14.08
C SER A 120 -7.36 12.36 15.45
N PHE A 121 -6.18 11.95 15.90
CA PHE A 121 -5.97 11.38 17.22
C PHE A 121 -6.36 12.38 18.33
N ALA A 122 -5.92 13.64 18.23
CA ALA A 122 -6.24 14.67 19.21
C ALA A 122 -7.74 14.94 19.31
N ALA A 123 -8.46 14.93 18.18
CA ALA A 123 -9.90 15.09 18.13
C ALA A 123 -10.63 13.94 18.86
N PHE A 124 -10.26 12.69 18.57
CA PHE A 124 -10.79 11.52 19.27
C PHE A 124 -10.34 11.46 20.73
N ALA A 125 -9.15 11.96 21.05
CA ALA A 125 -8.67 12.05 22.43
C ALA A 125 -9.53 13.01 23.24
N ALA A 126 -9.85 14.20 22.71
CA ALA A 126 -10.74 15.15 23.37
C ALA A 126 -12.14 14.57 23.61
N TRP A 127 -12.70 13.91 22.58
CA TRP A 127 -13.97 13.19 22.67
C TRP A 127 -13.97 12.14 23.79
N TRP A 128 -13.03 11.18 23.73
CA TRP A 128 -13.01 10.07 24.69
C TRP A 128 -12.57 10.47 26.09
N THR A 129 -11.74 11.51 26.25
CA THR A 129 -11.39 12.06 27.57
C THR A 129 -12.61 12.63 28.27
N THR A 130 -13.50 13.29 27.52
CA THR A 130 -14.74 13.85 28.08
C THR A 130 -15.67 12.74 28.56
N VAL A 131 -15.81 11.67 27.77
CA VAL A 131 -16.56 10.46 28.16
C VAL A 131 -15.92 9.79 29.39
N ALA A 132 -14.60 9.64 29.41
CA ALA A 132 -13.87 9.07 30.54
C ALA A 132 -14.04 9.90 31.82
N GLY A 133 -14.04 11.23 31.71
CA GLY A 133 -14.34 12.13 32.83
C GLY A 133 -15.73 11.91 33.42
N LEU A 134 -16.75 11.72 32.57
CA LEU A 134 -18.10 11.36 33.01
C LEU A 134 -18.12 9.98 33.69
N LEU A 135 -17.42 8.98 33.12
CA LEU A 135 -17.30 7.66 33.74
C LEU A 135 -16.64 7.71 35.12
N LEU A 136 -15.61 8.54 35.29
CA LEU A 136 -14.95 8.75 36.58
C LEU A 136 -15.87 9.44 37.60
N LEU A 137 -16.66 10.42 37.16
CA LEU A 137 -17.67 11.07 38.00
C LEU A 137 -18.76 10.08 38.44
N VAL A 138 -19.23 9.24 37.51
CA VAL A 138 -20.18 8.16 37.81
C VAL A 138 -19.57 7.17 38.81
N SER A 139 -18.31 6.78 38.59
CA SER A 139 -17.56 5.88 39.47
C SER A 139 -17.39 6.47 40.86
N TRP A 140 -17.16 7.79 40.96
CA TRP A 140 -17.10 8.50 42.22
C TRP A 140 -18.45 8.46 42.95
N GLY A 141 -19.52 8.90 42.29
CA GLY A 141 -20.83 9.02 42.93
C GLY A 141 -21.41 7.67 43.35
N LEU A 142 -21.06 6.62 42.60
CA LEU A 142 -21.44 5.26 42.95
C LEU A 142 -20.44 4.60 43.89
N TRP A 143 -19.29 5.15 44.28
CA TRP A 143 -18.28 4.40 45.03
C TRP A 143 -18.84 3.70 46.30
N ARG A 144 -18.38 2.47 46.61
CA ARG A 144 -18.83 1.73 47.80
C ARG A 144 -18.27 2.37 49.07
N HIS A 145 -19.15 2.91 49.91
CA HIS A 145 -18.84 3.47 51.22
C HIS A 145 -19.42 2.54 52.29
N GLY A 146 -18.60 1.66 52.88
CA GLY A 146 -19.04 0.63 53.84
C GLY A 146 -19.12 -0.78 53.24
N SER A 147 -19.43 -1.78 54.08
CA SER A 147 -19.38 -3.20 53.72
C SER A 147 -20.62 -3.72 52.97
N ASP A 148 -21.82 -3.17 53.17
CA ASP A 148 -23.07 -3.78 52.66
C ASP A 148 -24.05 -2.77 52.06
N VAL A 149 -23.69 -2.16 50.92
CA VAL A 149 -24.58 -1.25 50.18
C VAL A 149 -24.90 -1.82 48.81
N THR A 150 -26.19 -2.12 48.58
CA THR A 150 -26.70 -2.57 47.27
C THR A 150 -26.51 -1.49 46.19
N LEU A 151 -26.54 -1.87 44.91
CA LEU A 151 -26.44 -0.91 43.79
C LEU A 151 -27.58 0.12 43.82
N ARG A 152 -28.81 -0.30 44.17
CA ARG A 152 -29.98 0.57 44.24
C ARG A 152 -29.81 1.69 45.27
N SER A 153 -29.29 1.36 46.46
CA SER A 153 -28.97 2.36 47.49
C SER A 153 -27.88 3.33 47.06
N ARG A 154 -26.90 2.88 46.27
CA ARG A 154 -25.83 3.74 45.74
C ARG A 154 -26.36 4.73 44.71
N ILE A 155 -27.26 4.29 43.83
CA ILE A 155 -27.95 5.16 42.86
C ILE A 155 -28.81 6.20 43.59
N ALA A 156 -29.55 5.81 44.63
CA ALA A 156 -30.36 6.73 45.42
C ALA A 156 -29.51 7.76 46.21
N ALA A 157 -28.29 7.39 46.60
CA ALA A 157 -27.34 8.29 47.26
C ALA A 157 -26.53 9.15 46.28
N PHE A 158 -26.56 8.86 44.97
CA PHE A 158 -25.71 9.47 43.96
C PHE A 158 -25.73 11.01 43.96
N PRO A 159 -26.90 11.70 43.95
CA PRO A 159 -26.93 13.16 43.94
C PRO A 159 -26.28 13.76 45.19
N ARG A 160 -26.47 13.11 46.35
CA ARG A 160 -25.88 13.52 47.63
C ARG A 160 -24.36 13.30 47.66
N MET A 161 -23.88 12.21 47.08
CA MET A 161 -22.44 11.86 47.03
C MET A 161 -21.64 12.72 46.05
N VAL A 162 -22.24 13.11 44.94
CA VAL A 162 -21.63 14.01 43.95
C VAL A 162 -21.66 15.46 44.45
N GLY A 163 -22.76 15.86 45.10
CA GLY A 163 -22.95 17.20 45.66
C GLY A 163 -22.99 18.32 44.61
N PRO A 164 -23.14 19.60 45.03
CA PRO A 164 -23.25 20.73 44.11
C PRO A 164 -22.00 20.98 43.27
N ALA A 165 -20.81 20.74 43.84
CA ALA A 165 -19.54 20.88 43.11
C ALA A 165 -19.40 19.82 42.01
N GLY A 166 -19.67 18.55 42.33
CA GLY A 166 -19.67 17.48 41.34
C GLY A 166 -20.78 17.65 40.29
N GLY A 167 -21.93 18.22 40.67
CA GLY A 167 -23.00 18.59 39.74
C GLY A 167 -22.54 19.62 38.72
N ARG A 168 -21.82 20.68 39.14
CA ARG A 168 -21.20 21.65 38.22
C ARG A 168 -20.20 20.99 37.27
N ILE A 169 -19.36 20.10 37.77
CA ILE A 169 -18.42 19.33 36.94
C ILE A 169 -19.17 18.46 35.93
N ALA A 170 -20.24 17.78 36.36
CA ALA A 170 -21.09 16.97 35.47
C ALA A 170 -21.66 17.82 34.33
N THR A 171 -22.24 18.98 34.66
CA THR A 171 -22.79 19.90 33.67
C THR A 171 -21.71 20.38 32.71
N SER A 172 -20.54 20.79 33.21
CA SER A 172 -19.43 21.22 32.35
C SER A 172 -18.93 20.11 31.42
N LEU A 173 -18.83 18.87 31.91
CA LEU A 173 -18.44 17.72 31.09
C LEU A 173 -19.52 17.36 30.05
N LEU A 174 -20.80 17.49 30.39
CA LEU A 174 -21.90 17.28 29.44
C LEU A 174 -21.91 18.36 28.37
N VAL A 175 -21.70 19.63 28.73
CA VAL A 175 -21.57 20.74 27.76
C VAL A 175 -20.37 20.49 26.85
N LEU A 176 -19.23 20.06 27.40
CA LEU A 176 -18.05 19.72 26.61
C LEU A 176 -18.29 18.51 25.70
N LEU A 177 -19.05 17.51 26.16
CA LEU A 177 -19.40 16.32 25.37
C LEU A 177 -20.26 16.73 24.17
N VAL A 178 -21.28 17.56 24.39
CA VAL A 178 -22.14 18.06 23.31
C VAL A 178 -21.33 18.94 22.35
N ALA A 179 -20.49 19.84 22.86
CA ALA A 179 -19.65 20.70 22.03
C ALA A 179 -18.68 19.89 21.16
N THR A 180 -18.01 18.88 21.74
CA THR A 180 -17.10 17.99 21.00
C THR A 180 -17.85 17.10 20.01
N ALA A 181 -19.05 16.59 20.34
CA ALA A 181 -19.90 15.86 19.40
C ALA A 181 -20.30 16.71 18.20
N VAL A 182 -20.80 17.93 18.44
CA VAL A 182 -21.26 18.86 17.39
C VAL A 182 -20.11 19.24 16.45
N TRP A 183 -18.90 19.38 16.97
CA TRP A 183 -17.72 19.69 16.16
C TRP A 183 -17.16 18.45 15.41
N LEU A 184 -17.09 17.30 16.09
CA LEU A 184 -16.43 16.10 15.57
C LEU A 184 -17.29 15.29 14.59
N ALA A 185 -18.59 15.15 14.87
CA ALA A 185 -19.50 14.34 14.06
C ALA A 185 -19.53 14.74 12.57
N PRO A 186 -19.71 16.02 12.19
CA PRO A 186 -19.68 16.41 10.78
C PRO A 186 -18.29 16.32 10.15
N ALA A 187 -17.21 16.42 10.95
CA ALA A 187 -15.86 16.25 10.44
C ALA A 187 -15.58 14.78 10.07
N VAL A 188 -16.00 13.85 10.91
CA VAL A 188 -15.88 12.40 10.68
C VAL A 188 -16.84 11.92 9.60
N ALA A 189 -18.08 12.41 9.57
CA ALA A 189 -19.07 12.02 8.56
C ALA A 189 -18.62 12.33 7.12
N ARG A 190 -17.80 13.37 6.92
CA ARG A 190 -17.23 13.71 5.60
C ARG A 190 -16.18 12.71 5.10
N THR A 191 -15.54 11.97 6.01
CA THR A 191 -14.46 11.03 5.68
C THR A 191 -14.93 9.57 5.64
N ILE A 192 -16.07 9.27 6.29
CA ILE A 192 -16.72 7.96 6.21
C ILE A 192 -17.63 7.90 4.99
N ARG A 193 -17.19 7.18 3.94
CA ARG A 193 -18.04 6.90 2.76
C ARG A 193 -19.01 5.76 3.01
N PHE A 194 -18.58 4.75 3.77
CA PHE A 194 -19.41 3.61 4.12
C PHE A 194 -19.43 3.41 5.62
N PRO A 195 -20.62 3.33 6.24
CA PRO A 195 -20.71 3.11 7.67
C PRO A 195 -20.16 1.75 8.05
N ASP A 196 -20.26 0.73 7.17
CA ASP A 196 -19.80 -0.62 7.44
C ASP A 196 -19.49 -1.46 6.20
N ARG A 197 -19.01 -2.70 6.45
CA ARG A 197 -18.65 -3.68 5.42
C ARG A 197 -19.87 -4.10 4.59
N ASP A 198 -21.05 -4.21 5.18
CA ASP A 198 -22.24 -4.67 4.46
C ASP A 198 -22.70 -3.62 3.45
N ALA A 199 -22.69 -2.34 3.84
CA ALA A 199 -22.94 -1.20 2.96
C ALA A 199 -21.91 -1.13 1.82
N GLN A 200 -20.62 -1.35 2.11
CA GLN A 200 -19.60 -1.42 1.06
C GLN A 200 -19.88 -2.56 0.06
N LEU A 201 -20.21 -3.75 0.56
CA LEU A 201 -20.50 -4.92 -0.27
C LEU A 201 -21.82 -4.74 -1.06
N ALA A 202 -22.83 -4.08 -0.47
CA ALA A 202 -24.09 -3.76 -1.13
C ALA A 202 -23.84 -2.82 -2.32
N ASN A 203 -23.10 -1.73 -2.12
CA ASN A 203 -22.75 -0.79 -3.20
C ASN A 203 -21.94 -1.47 -4.32
N ARG A 204 -21.01 -2.38 -4.00
CA ARG A 204 -20.29 -3.16 -5.04
C ARG A 204 -21.22 -4.07 -5.83
N ALA A 205 -22.18 -4.72 -5.16
CA ALA A 205 -23.13 -5.59 -5.83
C ALA A 205 -24.13 -4.80 -6.68
N GLU A 206 -24.53 -3.61 -6.23
CA GLU A 206 -25.34 -2.69 -7.02
C GLU A 206 -24.59 -2.22 -8.28
N TYR A 207 -23.34 -1.76 -8.13
CA TYR A 207 -22.48 -1.45 -9.27
C TYR A 207 -22.43 -2.60 -10.28
N GLU A 208 -22.20 -3.82 -9.80
CA GLU A 208 -22.15 -5.00 -10.66
C GLU A 208 -23.47 -5.26 -11.37
N ARG A 209 -24.62 -5.21 -10.66
CA ARG A 209 -25.92 -5.42 -11.30
C ARG A 209 -26.25 -4.34 -12.34
N SER A 210 -25.94 -3.08 -12.03
CA SER A 210 -26.29 -1.94 -12.87
C SER A 210 -25.40 -1.83 -14.12
N TYR A 211 -24.11 -2.16 -14.00
CA TYR A 211 -23.13 -1.80 -15.03
C TYR A 211 -22.41 -2.96 -15.69
N ARG A 212 -22.52 -4.21 -15.20
CA ARG A 212 -21.78 -5.34 -15.75
C ARG A 212 -22.06 -5.59 -17.25
N ALA A 213 -23.26 -5.24 -17.73
CA ALA A 213 -23.61 -5.32 -19.15
C ALA A 213 -22.73 -4.43 -20.04
N PHE A 214 -22.25 -3.29 -19.52
CA PHE A 214 -21.41 -2.34 -20.25
C PHE A 214 -19.98 -2.86 -20.49
N HIS A 215 -19.58 -3.99 -19.89
CA HIS A 215 -18.27 -4.57 -20.11
C HIS A 215 -17.99 -4.95 -21.57
N TRP A 216 -19.04 -5.29 -22.32
CA TRP A 216 -18.93 -5.70 -23.73
C TRP A 216 -19.00 -4.54 -24.72
N LEU A 217 -19.25 -3.32 -24.24
CA LEU A 217 -19.38 -2.17 -25.13
C LEU A 217 -18.00 -1.72 -25.59
N PRO A 218 -17.78 -1.60 -26.92
CA PRO A 218 -16.55 -1.04 -27.44
C PRO A 218 -16.43 0.42 -26.99
N HIS A 219 -15.22 0.83 -26.62
CA HIS A 219 -14.93 2.21 -26.30
C HIS A 219 -13.64 2.64 -26.99
N PRO A 220 -13.50 3.93 -27.34
CA PRO A 220 -12.26 4.44 -27.92
C PRO A 220 -11.07 4.26 -26.96
N ALA A 221 -9.89 4.25 -27.54
CA ALA A 221 -8.61 4.17 -26.84
C ALA A 221 -8.10 5.56 -26.48
N ILE A 222 -7.55 5.73 -25.27
CA ILE A 222 -6.84 6.95 -24.88
C ILE A 222 -5.41 6.87 -25.45
N VAL A 223 -5.08 7.72 -26.42
CA VAL A 223 -3.76 7.70 -27.10
C VAL A 223 -2.82 8.81 -26.62
N ALA A 224 -3.35 9.84 -25.95
CA ALA A 224 -2.55 10.85 -25.29
C ALA A 224 -3.26 11.42 -24.06
N ALA A 225 -2.47 11.77 -23.05
CA ALA A 225 -2.96 12.42 -21.83
C ALA A 225 -2.09 13.64 -21.50
N ARG A 226 -2.73 14.81 -21.41
CA ARG A 226 -2.12 16.03 -20.85
C ARG A 226 -2.77 16.32 -19.52
N ILE A 227 -2.00 16.31 -18.44
CA ILE A 227 -2.53 16.45 -17.08
C ILE A 227 -1.72 17.52 -16.33
N THR A 228 -2.43 18.39 -15.63
CA THR A 228 -1.89 19.36 -14.69
C THR A 228 -2.38 19.01 -13.29
N VAL A 229 -1.44 18.84 -12.36
CA VAL A 229 -1.69 18.55 -10.96
C VAL A 229 -1.17 19.73 -10.15
N ASP A 230 -2.06 20.37 -9.40
CA ASP A 230 -1.70 21.44 -8.48
C ASP A 230 -1.82 20.95 -7.03
N LEU A 231 -0.69 20.84 -6.33
CA LEU A 231 -0.65 20.34 -4.96
C LEU A 231 -0.78 21.48 -3.95
N GLU A 232 -1.68 21.28 -2.99
CA GLU A 232 -1.87 22.11 -1.80
C GLU A 232 -1.57 21.26 -0.56
N LEU A 233 -0.27 21.16 -0.24
CA LEU A 233 0.24 20.18 0.73
C LEU A 233 -0.23 20.46 2.17
N ALA A 234 -0.41 21.74 2.53
CA ALA A 234 -0.88 22.15 3.86
C ALA A 234 -2.29 21.63 4.16
N ASP A 235 -3.17 21.65 3.16
CA ASP A 235 -4.56 21.17 3.26
C ASP A 235 -4.72 19.71 2.79
N ARG A 236 -3.64 19.09 2.30
CA ARG A 236 -3.61 17.74 1.71
C ARG A 236 -4.59 17.60 0.56
N ARG A 237 -4.56 18.58 -0.34
CA ARG A 237 -5.41 18.67 -1.52
C ARG A 237 -4.59 18.60 -2.80
N ALA A 238 -5.21 18.08 -3.85
CA ALA A 238 -4.67 18.11 -5.20
C ALA A 238 -5.76 18.48 -6.20
N GLY A 239 -5.59 19.63 -6.87
CA GLY A 239 -6.41 20.03 -8.00
C GLY A 239 -5.91 19.33 -9.26
N ILE A 240 -6.81 18.63 -9.95
CA ILE A 240 -6.48 17.90 -11.17
C ILE A 240 -7.23 18.53 -12.33
N ASN A 241 -6.50 18.88 -13.39
CA ASN A 241 -7.06 19.31 -14.66
C ASN A 241 -6.41 18.49 -15.77
N GLY A 242 -7.17 18.01 -16.73
CA GLY A 242 -6.60 17.21 -17.79
C GLY A 242 -7.40 17.17 -19.06
N GLU A 243 -6.72 16.71 -20.09
CA GLU A 243 -7.20 16.55 -21.43
C GLU A 243 -6.72 15.20 -21.97
N LEU A 244 -7.64 14.39 -22.46
CA LEU A 244 -7.38 13.11 -23.08
C LEU A 244 -7.70 13.21 -24.57
N LEU A 245 -6.82 12.67 -25.41
CA LEU A 245 -7.11 12.42 -26.81
C LEU A 245 -7.54 10.97 -26.96
N LEU A 246 -8.73 10.78 -27.51
CA LEU A 246 -9.35 9.48 -27.74
C LEU A 246 -9.35 9.19 -29.24
N VAL A 247 -9.11 7.94 -29.61
CA VAL A 247 -9.20 7.45 -31.00
C VAL A 247 -10.07 6.21 -31.03
N ASN A 248 -11.01 6.16 -31.98
CA ASN A 248 -11.84 4.99 -32.18
C ASN A 248 -11.09 3.94 -33.01
N ASN A 249 -10.39 3.03 -32.35
CA ASN A 249 -9.68 1.92 -32.98
C ASN A 249 -10.47 0.59 -32.93
N THR A 250 -11.79 0.66 -32.79
CA THR A 250 -12.64 -0.53 -32.59
C THR A 250 -13.11 -1.17 -33.91
N GLY A 251 -12.85 -0.52 -35.05
CA GLY A 251 -13.29 -0.96 -36.37
C GLY A 251 -14.79 -0.72 -36.66
N HIS A 252 -15.55 -0.24 -35.69
CA HIS A 252 -16.98 0.07 -35.80
C HIS A 252 -17.28 1.47 -35.24
N PRO A 253 -18.36 2.13 -35.68
CA PRO A 253 -18.78 3.40 -35.08
C PRO A 253 -19.09 3.23 -33.58
N VAL A 254 -18.62 4.17 -32.75
CA VAL A 254 -18.93 4.21 -31.32
C VAL A 254 -19.98 5.31 -31.09
N ASP A 255 -21.17 4.89 -30.68
CA ASP A 255 -22.31 5.79 -30.42
C ASP A 255 -22.38 6.26 -28.97
N SER A 256 -21.81 5.49 -28.04
CA SER A 256 -21.96 5.72 -26.61
C SER A 256 -20.70 5.30 -25.84
N ILE A 257 -20.48 5.98 -24.71
CA ILE A 257 -19.34 5.69 -23.85
C ILE A 257 -19.73 5.84 -22.39
N MET A 258 -19.33 4.84 -21.59
CA MET A 258 -19.36 4.92 -20.14
C MET A 258 -18.04 5.53 -19.66
N VAL A 259 -18.10 6.59 -18.87
CA VAL A 259 -16.94 7.21 -18.24
C VAL A 259 -17.07 7.06 -16.74
N ALA A 260 -16.11 6.37 -16.13
CA ALA A 260 -16.03 6.20 -14.68
C ALA A 260 -15.05 7.22 -14.10
N ILE A 261 -15.58 8.14 -13.30
CA ILE A 261 -14.84 9.15 -12.55
C ILE A 261 -14.14 8.49 -11.35
N PRO A 262 -12.92 8.92 -10.97
CA PRO A 262 -12.30 8.47 -9.73
C PRO A 262 -13.24 8.66 -8.54
N ARG A 263 -13.44 7.60 -7.77
CA ARG A 263 -14.52 7.50 -6.78
C ARG A 263 -14.47 8.55 -5.66
N GLU A 264 -13.27 9.05 -5.38
CA GLU A 264 -13.00 10.02 -4.32
C GLU A 264 -12.75 11.43 -4.87
N ALA A 265 -13.02 11.64 -6.17
CA ALA A 265 -13.01 12.94 -6.81
C ALA A 265 -14.19 13.78 -6.31
N ALA A 266 -13.88 14.96 -5.78
CA ALA A 266 -14.86 16.00 -5.49
C ALA A 266 -14.93 17.00 -6.66
N ALA A 267 -16.07 17.67 -6.82
CA ALA A 267 -16.29 18.71 -7.84
C ALA A 267 -15.87 18.28 -9.26
N ALA A 268 -16.15 17.02 -9.62
CA ALA A 268 -15.71 16.47 -10.89
C ALA A 268 -16.51 17.05 -12.08
N THR A 269 -15.79 17.48 -13.12
CA THR A 269 -16.35 17.88 -14.40
C THR A 269 -15.73 17.03 -15.51
N VAL A 270 -16.55 16.66 -16.49
CA VAL A 270 -16.13 15.92 -17.68
C VAL A 270 -16.90 16.47 -18.87
N VAL A 271 -16.18 16.86 -19.91
CA VAL A 271 -16.73 17.34 -21.18
C VAL A 271 -16.07 16.56 -22.30
N MET A 272 -16.86 16.05 -23.24
CA MET A 272 -16.39 15.29 -24.39
C MET A 272 -16.84 15.98 -25.67
N ASP A 273 -15.90 16.24 -26.58
CA ASP A 273 -16.21 16.80 -27.89
C ASP A 273 -17.10 15.83 -28.68
N GLY A 274 -18.18 16.34 -29.29
CA GLY A 274 -19.10 15.55 -30.09
C GLY A 274 -20.03 14.62 -29.30
N ALA A 275 -19.97 14.61 -27.96
CA ALA A 275 -20.85 13.82 -27.12
C ALA A 275 -21.58 14.64 -26.06
N THR A 276 -22.76 14.18 -25.68
CA THR A 276 -23.58 14.79 -24.62
C THR A 276 -23.83 13.81 -23.49
N VAL A 277 -23.92 14.31 -22.25
CA VAL A 277 -24.19 13.48 -21.08
C VAL A 277 -25.68 13.15 -21.02
N VAL A 278 -26.01 11.86 -21.15
CA VAL A 278 -27.41 11.36 -21.09
C VAL A 278 -27.76 10.70 -19.76
N GLY A 279 -26.75 10.32 -18.97
CA GLY A 279 -26.94 9.68 -17.67
C GLY A 279 -25.82 10.02 -16.69
N ARG A 280 -26.18 10.15 -15.41
CA ARG A 280 -25.25 10.40 -14.31
C ARG A 280 -25.62 9.54 -13.11
N ASP A 281 -24.65 8.82 -12.57
CA ASP A 281 -24.72 8.18 -11.27
C ASP A 281 -23.56 8.69 -10.41
N PRO A 282 -23.78 9.70 -9.56
CA PRO A 282 -22.74 10.24 -8.69
C PRO A 282 -22.33 9.27 -7.57
N GLU A 283 -23.17 8.30 -7.19
CA GLU A 283 -22.86 7.34 -6.12
C GLU A 283 -21.74 6.39 -6.55
N HIS A 284 -21.88 5.85 -7.76
CA HIS A 284 -20.91 4.97 -8.41
C HIS A 284 -19.84 5.70 -9.22
N GLY A 285 -20.00 7.02 -9.42
CA GLY A 285 -19.08 7.84 -10.20
C GLY A 285 -19.13 7.52 -11.69
N VAL A 286 -20.33 7.29 -12.24
CA VAL A 286 -20.53 6.91 -13.64
C VAL A 286 -21.20 8.04 -14.41
N LEU A 287 -20.67 8.33 -15.59
CA LEU A 287 -21.29 9.15 -16.61
C LEU A 287 -21.55 8.31 -17.86
N LEU A 288 -22.73 8.47 -18.44
CA LEU A 288 -23.06 7.89 -19.74
C LEU A 288 -23.13 9.04 -20.75
N LEU A 289 -22.32 8.95 -21.80
CA LEU A 289 -22.27 9.93 -22.87
C LEU A 289 -22.68 9.28 -24.19
N VAL A 290 -23.34 10.05 -25.05
CA VAL A 290 -23.75 9.63 -26.39
C VAL A 290 -23.20 10.62 -27.41
N PHE A 291 -22.55 10.09 -28.45
CA PHE A 291 -22.02 10.82 -29.59
C PHE A 291 -23.14 11.12 -30.59
N ALA A 292 -23.16 12.35 -31.13
CA ALA A 292 -24.11 12.76 -32.16
C ALA A 292 -23.40 13.71 -33.17
N PRO A 293 -22.95 13.20 -34.34
CA PRO A 293 -23.05 11.83 -34.85
C PRO A 293 -22.14 10.84 -34.11
N ALA A 294 -22.37 9.53 -34.28
CA ALA A 294 -21.50 8.49 -33.73
C ALA A 294 -20.04 8.65 -34.21
N MET A 295 -19.09 8.37 -33.33
CA MET A 295 -17.66 8.49 -33.62
C MET A 295 -17.25 7.41 -34.63
N ALA A 296 -16.87 7.82 -35.84
CA ALA A 296 -16.48 6.88 -36.89
C ALA A 296 -15.20 6.12 -36.52
N PRO A 297 -14.92 4.95 -37.12
CA PRO A 297 -13.61 4.31 -37.02
C PRO A 297 -12.49 5.29 -37.42
N ASP A 298 -11.38 5.24 -36.69
CA ASP A 298 -10.20 6.10 -36.82
C ASP A 298 -10.43 7.60 -36.55
N ASP A 299 -11.66 8.00 -36.23
CA ASP A 299 -11.96 9.35 -35.77
C ASP A 299 -11.37 9.61 -34.38
N SER A 300 -11.27 10.89 -34.01
CA SER A 300 -10.69 11.31 -32.73
C SER A 300 -11.58 12.31 -32.00
N ALA A 301 -11.62 12.19 -30.68
CA ALA A 301 -12.38 13.08 -29.81
C ALA A 301 -11.53 13.51 -28.62
N ARG A 302 -11.82 14.70 -28.08
CA ARG A 302 -11.15 15.22 -26.89
C ARG A 302 -12.07 15.09 -25.69
N LEU A 303 -11.54 14.56 -24.58
CA LEU A 303 -12.19 14.59 -23.28
C LEU A 303 -11.42 15.54 -22.38
N THR A 304 -12.06 16.60 -21.92
CA THR A 304 -11.51 17.50 -20.88
C THR A 304 -12.17 17.17 -19.54
N PHE A 305 -11.37 17.19 -18.48
CA PHE A 305 -11.85 16.89 -17.15
C PHE A 305 -11.14 17.72 -16.09
N SER A 306 -11.83 17.93 -14.97
CA SER A 306 -11.23 18.46 -13.76
C SER A 306 -11.87 17.87 -12.52
N HIS A 307 -11.10 17.75 -11.44
CA HIS A 307 -11.62 17.36 -10.13
C HIS A 307 -10.66 17.72 -9.02
N LEU A 308 -11.16 17.67 -7.78
CA LEU A 308 -10.39 17.86 -6.57
C LEU A 308 -10.22 16.53 -5.83
N ILE A 309 -9.00 16.24 -5.41
CA ILE A 309 -8.72 15.22 -4.40
C ILE A 309 -8.56 15.93 -3.05
N ASP A 310 -9.43 15.66 -2.09
CA ASP A 310 -9.36 16.23 -0.73
C ASP A 310 -9.09 15.14 0.30
N ARG A 311 -7.90 15.16 0.90
CA ARG A 311 -7.48 14.24 1.97
C ARG A 311 -7.41 14.90 3.34
N GLY A 312 -7.84 16.16 3.43
CA GLY A 312 -7.88 16.91 4.68
C GLY A 312 -8.91 16.37 5.66
N GLY A 313 -9.03 17.06 6.80
CA GLY A 313 -10.05 16.77 7.81
C GLY A 313 -9.64 15.74 8.87
N ILE A 314 -10.66 15.26 9.59
CA ILE A 314 -10.52 14.32 10.71
C ILE A 314 -10.97 12.95 10.23
N HIS A 315 -10.07 11.98 10.33
CA HIS A 315 -10.29 10.60 9.89
C HIS A 315 -10.46 9.73 11.11
N ALA A 316 -11.52 8.93 11.12
CA ALA A 316 -11.74 7.96 12.19
C ALA A 316 -10.99 6.65 11.97
N ASP A 317 -10.76 6.31 10.70
CA ASP A 317 -9.95 5.18 10.26
C ASP A 317 -8.55 5.65 9.81
N ALA A 318 -7.85 4.80 9.07
CA ALA A 318 -6.60 5.17 8.42
C ALA A 318 -6.81 6.36 7.47
N PRO A 319 -6.17 7.52 7.71
CA PRO A 319 -6.24 8.62 6.75
C PRO A 319 -5.67 8.19 5.39
N PRO A 320 -6.22 8.67 4.27
CA PRO A 320 -5.63 8.50 2.95
C PRO A 320 -4.19 9.03 2.91
N ARG A 321 -3.35 8.42 2.09
CA ARG A 321 -1.88 8.63 2.11
C ARG A 321 -1.27 8.81 0.72
N ASP A 322 -2.11 9.21 -0.21
CA ASP A 322 -1.78 9.53 -1.60
C ASP A 322 -1.45 11.03 -1.75
N VAL A 323 -2.08 11.91 -0.96
CA VAL A 323 -1.71 13.34 -0.81
C VAL A 323 -1.23 13.62 0.62
N THR A 324 0.07 13.83 0.78
CA THR A 324 0.76 14.03 2.07
C THR A 324 1.60 15.30 2.08
N GLY A 325 2.02 15.77 3.26
CA GLY A 325 2.85 16.96 3.38
C GLY A 325 4.21 16.79 2.70
N ASN A 326 4.81 15.61 2.85
CA ASN A 326 5.98 15.18 2.10
C ASN A 326 5.79 13.71 1.67
N GLY A 327 6.14 13.37 0.42
CA GLY A 327 5.88 12.03 -0.13
C GLY A 327 4.54 11.86 -0.84
N THR A 328 3.95 12.93 -1.38
CA THR A 328 2.71 12.86 -2.17
C THR A 328 2.92 12.00 -3.41
N ARG A 329 2.06 10.99 -3.61
CA ARG A 329 2.16 10.05 -4.73
C ARG A 329 0.79 9.79 -5.31
N LEU A 330 0.58 10.28 -6.52
CA LEU A 330 -0.63 10.02 -7.30
C LEU A 330 -0.35 9.11 -8.48
N MET A 331 -1.27 8.18 -8.70
CA MET A 331 -1.29 7.29 -9.86
C MET A 331 -2.39 7.76 -10.83
N SER A 332 -2.24 7.41 -12.10
CA SER A 332 -3.23 7.56 -13.18
C SER A 332 -4.67 7.26 -12.72
N SER A 333 -4.90 6.17 -11.98
CA SER A 333 -6.23 5.80 -11.47
C SER A 333 -6.89 6.82 -10.52
N ALA A 334 -6.12 7.71 -9.89
CA ALA A 334 -6.62 8.82 -9.09
C ALA A 334 -6.70 10.14 -9.89
N MET A 335 -5.88 10.26 -10.94
CA MET A 335 -5.72 11.49 -11.73
C MET A 335 -6.62 11.55 -12.96
N MET A 336 -7.06 10.44 -13.55
CA MET A 336 -7.87 10.46 -14.78
C MET A 336 -9.15 9.64 -14.64
N PRO A 337 -10.22 10.03 -15.35
CA PRO A 337 -11.35 9.14 -15.55
C PRO A 337 -10.92 7.91 -16.36
N THR A 338 -11.62 6.81 -16.13
CA THR A 338 -11.46 5.56 -16.88
C THR A 338 -12.63 5.37 -17.83
N LEU A 339 -12.37 4.76 -18.99
CA LEU A 339 -13.42 4.46 -19.97
C LEU A 339 -13.92 3.03 -19.76
N GLY A 340 -15.23 2.86 -19.91
CA GLY A 340 -15.90 1.57 -19.80
C GLY A 340 -16.11 1.07 -18.38
N TYR A 341 -16.50 -0.20 -18.31
CA TYR A 341 -16.76 -0.92 -17.07
C TYR A 341 -15.48 -1.22 -16.28
N ARG A 342 -15.56 -1.18 -14.95
CA ARG A 342 -14.45 -1.44 -14.02
C ARG A 342 -14.68 -2.73 -13.21
N PRO A 343 -14.17 -3.88 -13.70
CA PRO A 343 -14.20 -5.15 -12.99
C PRO A 343 -13.65 -5.10 -11.57
N GLU A 344 -12.73 -4.19 -11.27
CA GLU A 344 -12.09 -4.09 -9.96
C GLU A 344 -13.10 -3.63 -8.87
N LEU A 345 -14.22 -3.04 -9.29
CA LEU A 345 -15.32 -2.65 -8.41
C LEU A 345 -16.31 -3.79 -8.15
N GLU A 346 -16.22 -4.91 -8.86
CA GLU A 346 -17.06 -6.07 -8.63
C GLU A 346 -16.82 -6.71 -7.26
N LEU A 347 -17.81 -7.46 -6.83
CA LEU A 347 -17.74 -8.24 -5.61
C LEU A 347 -16.88 -9.49 -5.87
N GLN A 348 -15.76 -9.62 -5.15
CA GLN A 348 -14.74 -10.63 -5.44
C GLN A 348 -15.02 -12.00 -4.81
N GLU A 349 -15.58 -12.00 -3.59
CA GLU A 349 -15.72 -13.22 -2.77
C GLU A 349 -16.96 -14.03 -3.14
N ALA A 350 -16.78 -15.32 -3.43
CA ALA A 350 -17.88 -16.20 -3.87
C ALA A 350 -19.02 -16.30 -2.85
N ARG A 351 -18.69 -16.32 -1.55
CA ARG A 351 -19.69 -16.32 -0.46
C ARG A 351 -20.57 -15.07 -0.50
N ASP A 352 -19.96 -13.90 -0.58
CA ASP A 352 -20.64 -12.61 -0.55
C ASP A 352 -21.46 -12.38 -1.84
N ARG A 353 -20.96 -12.88 -2.99
CA ARG A 353 -21.68 -12.90 -4.27
C ARG A 353 -22.95 -13.75 -4.19
N LYS A 354 -22.85 -14.98 -3.66
CA LYS A 354 -24.00 -15.87 -3.45
C LYS A 354 -25.02 -15.25 -2.52
N ALA A 355 -24.58 -14.66 -1.40
CA ALA A 355 -25.46 -13.96 -0.45
C ALA A 355 -26.23 -12.81 -1.11
N ARG A 356 -25.67 -12.20 -2.16
CA ARG A 356 -26.26 -11.08 -2.92
C ARG A 356 -26.83 -11.50 -4.28
N GLN A 357 -27.01 -12.80 -4.51
CA GLN A 357 -27.64 -13.34 -5.73
C GLN A 357 -26.93 -12.92 -7.04
N LEU A 358 -25.61 -12.71 -6.99
CA LEU A 358 -24.80 -12.43 -8.18
C LEU A 358 -24.38 -13.73 -8.85
N THR A 359 -24.48 -13.80 -10.18
CA THR A 359 -24.13 -14.97 -10.98
C THR A 359 -22.72 -14.85 -11.58
N GLY A 360 -22.10 -16.00 -11.88
CA GLY A 360 -20.77 -16.07 -12.48
C GLY A 360 -19.60 -15.61 -11.58
N PRO A 361 -18.35 -15.89 -11.98
CA PRO A 361 -17.17 -15.33 -11.32
C PRO A 361 -17.03 -13.83 -11.61
N PRO A 362 -16.28 -13.09 -10.78
CA PRO A 362 -15.93 -11.72 -11.09
C PRO A 362 -15.03 -11.64 -12.33
N LEU A 363 -15.22 -10.62 -13.16
CA LEU A 363 -14.54 -10.41 -14.44
C LEU A 363 -13.02 -10.23 -14.29
N VAL A 364 -12.54 -9.73 -13.14
CA VAL A 364 -11.08 -9.66 -12.85
C VAL A 364 -10.42 -11.04 -12.87
N ARG A 365 -11.20 -12.11 -12.65
CA ARG A 365 -10.72 -13.51 -12.69
C ARG A 365 -10.85 -14.16 -14.07
N LEU A 366 -11.42 -13.46 -15.06
CA LEU A 366 -11.34 -13.89 -16.46
C LEU A 366 -9.94 -13.63 -17.01
N ARG A 367 -9.55 -14.33 -18.09
CA ARG A 367 -8.18 -14.22 -18.61
C ARG A 367 -7.92 -12.80 -19.11
N ALA A 368 -6.71 -12.30 -18.86
CA ALA A 368 -6.27 -10.99 -19.38
C ALA A 368 -6.45 -10.86 -20.90
N SER A 369 -6.34 -11.97 -21.66
CA SER A 369 -6.57 -12.04 -23.10
C SER A 369 -8.04 -11.84 -23.49
N GLU A 370 -8.98 -12.39 -22.72
CA GLU A 370 -10.43 -12.26 -22.96
C GLU A 370 -10.90 -10.83 -22.67
N VAL A 371 -10.31 -10.22 -21.65
CA VAL A 371 -10.57 -8.83 -21.24
C VAL A 371 -9.89 -7.82 -22.17
N ALA A 372 -8.69 -8.11 -22.69
CA ALA A 372 -7.98 -7.25 -23.63
C ALA A 372 -8.61 -7.24 -25.03
N ALA A 373 -9.16 -8.38 -25.47
CA ALA A 373 -9.87 -8.48 -26.76
C ALA A 373 -11.19 -7.72 -26.77
N ALA A 374 -11.90 -7.63 -25.63
CA ALA A 374 -13.17 -6.92 -25.50
C ALA A 374 -13.03 -5.39 -25.33
N ARG A 375 -11.86 -4.89 -24.85
CA ARG A 375 -11.64 -3.49 -24.45
C ARG A 375 -11.10 -2.58 -25.55
N GLY A 376 -10.83 -3.11 -26.75
CA GLY A 376 -9.79 -2.55 -27.61
C GLY A 376 -8.43 -2.73 -26.91
N GLY A 377 -7.43 -3.27 -27.60
CA GLY A 377 -6.14 -3.63 -26.99
C GLY A 377 -5.55 -2.50 -26.13
N ALA A 378 -4.73 -2.85 -25.14
CA ALA A 378 -4.12 -1.90 -24.20
C ALA A 378 -3.63 -0.64 -24.92
N ALA A 379 -4.37 0.46 -24.75
CA ALA A 379 -4.05 1.72 -25.40
C ALA A 379 -2.79 2.27 -24.75
N TRP A 380 -1.68 2.14 -25.46
CA TRP A 380 -0.47 2.87 -25.14
C TRP A 380 -0.78 4.36 -25.33
N LEU A 381 -0.25 5.20 -24.45
CA LEU A 381 -0.48 6.64 -24.53
C LEU A 381 0.81 7.44 -24.45
N ARG A 382 0.81 8.63 -25.07
CA ARG A 382 1.82 9.66 -24.82
C ARG A 382 1.40 10.52 -23.63
N LEU A 383 2.31 10.69 -22.67
CA LEU A 383 2.06 11.45 -21.44
C LEU A 383 2.72 12.84 -21.51
N ASP A 384 1.97 13.88 -21.14
CA ASP A 384 2.45 15.23 -20.84
C ASP A 384 1.91 15.65 -19.46
N LEU A 385 2.73 15.52 -18.43
CA LEU A 385 2.35 15.72 -17.03
C LEU A 385 3.03 16.96 -16.47
N SER A 386 2.26 17.90 -15.95
CA SER A 386 2.75 19.04 -15.19
C SER A 386 2.31 18.95 -13.73
N VAL A 387 3.25 19.11 -12.80
CA VAL A 387 2.98 19.04 -11.36
C VAL A 387 3.52 20.29 -10.69
N GLY A 388 2.66 21.03 -9.99
CA GLY A 388 3.02 22.14 -9.12
C GLY A 388 3.09 21.67 -7.67
N THR A 389 4.18 21.99 -6.97
CA THR A 389 4.41 21.57 -5.58
C THR A 389 5.16 22.64 -4.78
N ALA A 390 5.41 22.38 -3.50
CA ALA A 390 6.17 23.28 -2.65
C ALA A 390 7.61 23.46 -3.17
N PRO A 391 8.20 24.67 -3.09
CA PRO A 391 9.50 25.00 -3.70
C PRO A 391 10.67 24.09 -3.30
N GLU A 392 10.64 23.57 -2.07
CA GLU A 392 11.66 22.68 -1.52
C GLU A 392 11.53 21.22 -1.99
N GLN A 393 10.38 20.83 -2.54
CA GLN A 393 10.15 19.48 -3.04
C GLN A 393 10.61 19.32 -4.48
N SER A 394 11.06 18.12 -4.81
CA SER A 394 11.27 17.66 -6.18
C SER A 394 10.15 16.72 -6.59
N VAL A 395 9.73 16.84 -7.85
CA VAL A 395 8.83 15.87 -8.48
C VAL A 395 9.67 14.88 -9.28
N VAL A 396 9.33 13.60 -9.20
CA VAL A 396 9.87 12.55 -10.07
C VAL A 396 8.72 11.80 -10.70
N ALA A 397 8.69 11.76 -12.03
CA ALA A 397 7.67 11.07 -12.81
C ALA A 397 8.29 10.29 -13.98
N GLN A 398 7.45 9.60 -14.75
CA GLN A 398 7.87 8.91 -15.97
C GLN A 398 8.10 9.89 -17.12
N GLY A 399 9.00 9.52 -18.03
CA GLY A 399 9.45 10.36 -19.13
C GLY A 399 10.57 11.33 -18.75
N THR A 400 10.84 12.27 -19.64
CA THR A 400 11.92 13.25 -19.50
C THR A 400 11.38 14.53 -18.89
N LEU A 401 12.11 15.11 -17.92
CA LEU A 401 11.82 16.45 -17.41
C LEU A 401 12.15 17.46 -18.51
N VAL A 402 11.14 18.07 -19.12
CA VAL A 402 11.30 19.01 -20.24
C VAL A 402 11.32 20.48 -19.79
N ALA A 403 10.73 20.78 -18.63
CA ALA A 403 10.75 22.13 -18.06
C ALA A 403 10.63 22.08 -16.54
N ARG A 404 11.30 23.01 -15.87
CA ARG A 404 11.09 23.37 -14.47
C ARG A 404 11.02 24.88 -14.37
N TRP A 405 10.03 25.40 -13.66
CA TRP A 405 9.86 26.85 -13.45
C TRP A 405 9.18 27.12 -12.11
N ASP A 406 9.35 28.33 -11.59
CA ASP A 406 8.64 28.78 -10.39
C ASP A 406 7.48 29.70 -10.80
N SER A 407 6.31 29.49 -10.21
CA SER A 407 5.13 30.32 -10.47
C SER A 407 4.15 30.24 -9.31
N ALA A 408 3.57 31.38 -8.93
CA ALA A 408 2.59 31.49 -7.84
C ALA A 408 3.06 30.86 -6.51
N GLY A 409 4.36 31.00 -6.18
CA GLY A 409 4.93 30.44 -4.95
C GLY A 409 5.14 28.92 -4.96
N LYS A 410 4.99 28.26 -6.12
CA LYS A 410 5.18 26.82 -6.31
C LYS A 410 6.29 26.53 -7.32
N ALA A 411 6.99 25.42 -7.12
CA ALA A 411 7.87 24.85 -8.13
C ALA A 411 7.07 23.91 -9.04
N TRP A 412 7.17 24.14 -10.34
CA TRP A 412 6.48 23.37 -11.36
C TRP A 412 7.44 22.50 -12.16
N TYR A 413 7.00 21.28 -12.46
CA TYR A 413 7.76 20.28 -13.20
C TYR A 413 6.93 19.71 -14.32
N ARG A 414 7.44 19.76 -15.55
CA ARG A 414 6.78 19.17 -16.72
C ARG A 414 7.56 17.97 -17.24
N TYR A 415 6.91 16.83 -17.28
CA TYR A 415 7.43 15.58 -17.80
C TYR A 415 6.72 15.20 -19.09
N ARG A 416 7.48 14.69 -20.07
CA ARG A 416 6.95 14.16 -21.33
C ARG A 416 7.60 12.83 -21.68
N THR A 417 6.80 11.86 -22.12
CA THR A 417 7.33 10.60 -22.65
C THR A 417 7.71 10.76 -24.13
N ALA A 418 8.87 10.23 -24.52
CA ALA A 418 9.30 10.22 -25.92
C ALA A 418 8.57 9.14 -26.73
N HIS A 419 8.24 8.04 -26.07
CA HIS A 419 7.49 6.92 -26.62
C HIS A 419 6.16 6.75 -25.89
N GLU A 420 5.29 5.92 -26.44
CA GLU A 420 4.05 5.56 -25.79
C GLU A 420 4.34 4.65 -24.60
N ILE A 421 3.56 4.80 -23.53
CA ILE A 421 3.66 3.99 -22.31
C ILE A 421 2.31 3.37 -21.99
N THR A 422 2.30 2.32 -21.17
CA THR A 422 1.05 1.78 -20.63
C THR A 422 0.29 2.86 -19.86
N PRO A 423 -1.05 2.83 -19.80
CA PRO A 423 -1.87 3.82 -19.10
C PRO A 423 -1.76 3.73 -17.56
N VAL A 424 -0.76 3.01 -17.05
CA VAL A 424 -0.38 2.96 -15.64
C VAL A 424 0.84 3.85 -15.46
N PHE A 425 0.57 5.07 -15.03
CA PHE A 425 1.61 6.04 -14.70
C PHE A 425 1.37 6.77 -13.39
N GLY A 426 2.37 7.51 -12.92
CA GLY A 426 2.28 8.32 -11.71
C GLY A 426 3.52 9.18 -11.47
N PHE A 427 3.51 9.88 -10.34
CA PHE A 427 4.63 10.69 -9.87
C PHE A 427 4.79 10.59 -8.36
N LEU A 428 5.95 11.01 -7.86
CA LEU A 428 6.20 11.32 -6.45
C LEU A 428 6.62 12.79 -6.33
N SER A 429 6.07 13.49 -5.34
CA SER A 429 6.53 14.80 -4.88
C SER A 429 7.05 14.70 -3.45
N ALA A 430 8.33 15.00 -3.24
CA ALA A 430 8.95 14.94 -1.93
C ALA A 430 10.27 15.73 -1.87
N VAL A 431 10.78 15.98 -0.67
CA VAL A 431 12.18 16.39 -0.46
C VAL A 431 13.07 15.17 -0.72
N LEU A 432 13.85 15.22 -1.81
CA LEU A 432 14.61 14.08 -2.31
C LEU A 432 16.05 14.46 -2.64
N THR A 433 16.96 13.52 -2.41
CA THR A 433 18.33 13.52 -2.92
C THR A 433 18.42 12.55 -4.10
N ARG A 434 19.26 12.90 -5.09
CA ARG A 434 19.51 12.08 -6.28
C ARG A 434 20.93 11.56 -6.31
N GLN A 435 21.10 10.26 -6.51
CA GLN A 435 22.36 9.65 -6.91
C GLN A 435 22.22 9.02 -8.30
N SER A 436 23.22 9.16 -9.16
CA SER A 436 23.19 8.61 -10.52
C SER A 436 24.44 7.76 -10.77
N VAL A 437 24.26 6.62 -11.42
CA VAL A 437 25.33 5.72 -11.84
C VAL A 437 25.05 5.27 -13.28
N SER A 438 26.03 5.42 -14.16
CA SER A 438 25.92 4.99 -15.56
C SER A 438 26.89 3.87 -15.86
N ARG A 439 26.42 2.81 -16.54
CA ARG A 439 27.24 1.69 -17.02
C ARG A 439 26.67 1.15 -18.32
N GLY A 440 27.52 0.93 -19.33
CA GLY A 440 27.11 0.32 -20.60
C GLY A 440 26.03 1.10 -21.36
N GLY A 441 26.02 2.45 -21.27
CA GLY A 441 25.02 3.30 -21.94
C GLY A 441 23.67 3.40 -21.22
N ILE A 442 23.51 2.69 -20.09
CA ILE A 442 22.32 2.80 -19.22
C ILE A 442 22.68 3.65 -18.01
N THR A 443 21.80 4.57 -17.64
CA THR A 443 21.89 5.39 -16.44
C THR A 443 20.83 4.96 -15.44
N VAL A 444 21.23 4.65 -14.21
CA VAL A 444 20.30 4.45 -13.10
C VAL A 444 20.35 5.68 -12.19
N GLU A 445 19.20 6.33 -12.02
CA GLU A 445 19.03 7.36 -11.00
C GLU A 445 18.30 6.76 -9.80
N VAL A 446 18.84 6.94 -8.61
CA VAL A 446 18.16 6.61 -7.35
C VAL A 446 17.78 7.91 -6.65
N TRP A 447 16.48 8.12 -6.49
CA TRP A 447 15.88 9.26 -5.80
C TRP A 447 15.40 8.81 -4.43
N HIS A 448 15.90 9.43 -3.36
CA HIS A 448 15.69 8.93 -2.00
C HIS A 448 15.54 10.07 -0.99
N HIS A 449 14.94 9.77 0.16
CA HIS A 449 14.90 10.67 1.30
C HIS A 449 16.34 10.99 1.76
N PRO A 450 16.70 12.25 2.07
CA PRO A 450 18.07 12.63 2.39
C PRO A 450 18.75 11.80 3.49
N GLY A 451 17.97 11.31 4.48
CA GLY A 451 18.47 10.46 5.55
C GLY A 451 18.72 8.99 5.18
N HIS A 452 18.32 8.54 3.99
CA HIS A 452 18.24 7.11 3.63
C HIS A 452 19.33 6.67 2.63
N GLY A 453 20.51 7.29 2.68
CA GLY A 453 21.60 7.05 1.72
C GLY A 453 22.26 5.67 1.80
N VAL A 454 22.11 4.94 2.91
CA VAL A 454 22.92 3.74 3.22
C VAL A 454 22.86 2.67 2.14
N ASN A 455 21.66 2.34 1.65
CA ASN A 455 21.45 1.30 0.64
C ASN A 455 21.49 1.80 -0.80
N VAL A 456 21.58 3.12 -1.03
CA VAL A 456 21.50 3.73 -2.36
C VAL A 456 22.54 3.16 -3.35
N PRO A 457 23.83 3.02 -3.00
CA PRO A 457 24.81 2.42 -3.92
C PRO A 457 24.48 0.96 -4.29
N ARG A 458 23.97 0.18 -3.34
CA ARG A 458 23.57 -1.22 -3.58
C ARG A 458 22.34 -1.31 -4.47
N ILE A 459 21.35 -0.43 -4.25
CA ILE A 459 20.15 -0.31 -5.08
C ILE A 459 20.53 0.02 -6.52
N ALA A 460 21.41 1.01 -6.73
CA ALA A 460 21.87 1.40 -8.06
C ALA A 460 22.60 0.25 -8.77
N GLU A 461 23.51 -0.44 -8.07
CA GLU A 461 24.26 -1.56 -8.64
C GLU A 461 23.35 -2.76 -8.96
N ALA A 462 22.38 -3.07 -8.09
CA ALA A 462 21.41 -4.13 -8.31
C ALA A 462 20.54 -3.85 -9.54
N ALA A 463 20.10 -2.60 -9.72
CA ALA A 463 19.33 -2.18 -10.89
C ALA A 463 20.16 -2.32 -12.18
N LEU A 464 21.38 -1.78 -12.21
CA LEU A 464 22.28 -1.88 -13.36
C LEU A 464 22.54 -3.33 -13.76
N ARG A 465 22.91 -4.18 -12.80
CA ARG A 465 23.12 -5.62 -13.06
C ARG A 465 21.89 -6.32 -13.58
N SER A 466 20.72 -5.98 -13.02
CA SER A 466 19.46 -6.59 -13.44
C SER A 466 19.17 -6.24 -14.90
N VAL A 467 19.34 -4.97 -15.28
CA VAL A 467 19.17 -4.53 -16.67
C VAL A 467 20.18 -5.23 -17.59
N GLU A 468 21.46 -5.31 -17.22
CA GLU A 468 22.50 -5.98 -18.03
C GLU A 468 22.20 -7.46 -18.27
N VAL A 469 21.72 -8.16 -17.24
CA VAL A 469 21.43 -9.60 -17.32
C VAL A 469 20.13 -9.88 -18.07
N LEU A 470 19.14 -9.00 -17.95
CA LEU A 470 17.80 -9.22 -18.48
C LEU A 470 17.57 -8.65 -19.87
N SER A 471 18.20 -7.52 -20.22
CA SER A 471 17.98 -6.86 -21.51
C SER A 471 18.24 -7.77 -22.72
N PRO A 472 19.27 -8.65 -22.73
CA PRO A 472 19.48 -9.57 -23.85
C PRO A 472 18.34 -10.59 -24.08
N ARG A 473 17.43 -10.76 -23.10
CA ARG A 473 16.37 -11.77 -23.12
C ARG A 473 14.96 -11.17 -23.20
N LEU A 474 14.74 -10.06 -22.50
CA LEU A 474 13.42 -9.41 -22.38
C LEU A 474 13.28 -8.18 -23.28
N GLY A 475 14.33 -7.80 -24.01
CA GLY A 475 14.40 -6.55 -24.77
C GLY A 475 15.10 -5.45 -23.99
N ALA A 476 15.60 -4.43 -24.70
CA ALA A 476 16.24 -3.28 -24.08
C ALA A 476 15.22 -2.36 -23.41
N LEU A 477 15.67 -1.57 -22.42
CA LEU A 477 14.88 -0.43 -21.95
C LEU A 477 14.67 0.54 -23.11
N PRO A 478 13.43 1.02 -23.37
CA PRO A 478 13.18 2.01 -24.41
C PRO A 478 13.93 3.32 -24.16
N ASP A 479 14.02 3.72 -22.89
CA ASP A 479 14.82 4.85 -22.43
C ASP A 479 16.17 4.34 -21.92
N THR A 480 17.25 5.10 -22.15
CA THR A 480 18.59 4.81 -21.60
C THR A 480 18.71 5.12 -20.10
N MET A 481 17.59 5.34 -19.43
CA MET A 481 17.51 5.75 -18.03
C MET A 481 16.45 4.95 -17.28
N LEU A 482 16.82 4.45 -16.10
CA LEU A 482 15.92 3.82 -15.15
C LEU A 482 15.96 4.59 -13.83
N ARG A 483 14.81 5.03 -13.33
CA ARG A 483 14.71 5.67 -12.02
C ARG A 483 14.25 4.68 -10.96
N VAL A 484 14.95 4.59 -9.84
CA VAL A 484 14.43 3.95 -8.62
C VAL A 484 14.08 5.06 -7.65
N VAL A 485 12.82 5.18 -7.30
CA VAL A 485 12.29 6.29 -6.52
C VAL A 485 11.76 5.76 -5.20
N GLU A 486 12.33 6.23 -4.11
CA GLU A 486 11.88 5.92 -2.77
C GLU A 486 10.49 6.50 -2.51
N VAL A 487 9.59 5.69 -1.94
CA VAL A 487 8.25 6.17 -1.54
C VAL A 487 8.01 5.91 -0.05
N PRO A 488 7.09 6.67 0.59
CA PRO A 488 6.77 6.46 2.00
C PRO A 488 6.32 5.03 2.31
N ARG A 489 6.56 4.55 3.54
CA ARG A 489 6.34 3.13 3.90
C ARG A 489 4.92 2.61 3.79
N TRP A 490 3.94 3.50 3.71
CA TRP A 490 2.55 3.10 3.58
C TRP A 490 2.11 2.80 2.14
N ALA A 491 3.02 2.90 1.18
CA ALA A 491 2.82 2.29 -0.13
C ALA A 491 2.51 0.79 0.05
N ALA A 492 1.29 0.38 -0.32
CA ALA A 492 0.76 -0.96 -0.07
C ALA A 492 1.29 -2.04 -1.05
N PHE A 493 2.53 -1.90 -1.50
CA PHE A 493 3.19 -2.82 -2.43
C PHE A 493 4.64 -3.07 -1.98
N GLY A 494 5.25 -4.16 -2.45
CA GLY A 494 6.65 -4.48 -2.13
C GLY A 494 7.64 -3.56 -2.84
N ALA A 495 7.41 -3.40 -4.13
CA ALA A 495 7.90 -2.35 -5.03
C ALA A 495 6.95 -2.35 -6.24
N MET A 496 7.07 -1.37 -7.14
CA MET A 496 6.21 -1.29 -8.31
C MET A 496 6.97 -0.76 -9.53
N ALA A 497 7.10 -1.61 -10.54
CA ALA A 497 7.63 -1.24 -11.85
C ALA A 497 6.59 -0.50 -12.71
N LEU A 498 7.00 0.68 -13.15
CA LEU A 498 6.37 1.54 -14.16
C LEU A 498 7.36 1.68 -15.36
N SER A 499 6.90 2.17 -16.51
CA SER A 499 7.77 2.41 -17.67
C SER A 499 8.89 3.41 -17.31
N GLY A 500 10.14 2.92 -17.27
CA GLY A 500 11.33 3.71 -16.94
C GLY A 500 11.49 4.10 -15.45
N MET A 501 10.62 3.62 -14.56
CA MET A 501 10.60 4.04 -13.15
C MET A 501 10.15 2.91 -12.22
N ILE A 502 10.84 2.69 -11.11
CA ILE A 502 10.48 1.75 -10.05
C ILE A 502 10.19 2.54 -8.79
N LEU A 503 8.99 2.38 -8.24
CA LEU A 503 8.63 2.92 -6.93
C LEU A 503 8.97 1.90 -5.85
N PHE A 504 9.77 2.29 -4.85
CA PHE A 504 10.27 1.34 -3.85
C PHE A 504 10.11 1.88 -2.43
N PRO A 505 9.24 1.27 -1.58
CA PRO A 505 8.99 1.77 -0.23
C PRO A 505 10.24 1.84 0.67
N GLU A 506 10.36 2.91 1.47
CA GLU A 506 11.47 3.14 2.41
C GLU A 506 11.77 1.92 3.31
N SER A 507 10.71 1.32 3.86
CA SER A 507 10.78 0.17 4.78
C SER A 507 11.13 -1.16 4.12
N ARG A 508 11.19 -1.19 2.78
CA ARG A 508 11.43 -2.40 1.99
C ARG A 508 12.73 -2.34 1.18
N GLY A 509 13.27 -1.17 0.92
CA GLY A 509 14.51 -1.02 0.17
C GLY A 509 15.57 -0.26 0.95
N PHE A 510 15.24 0.96 1.34
CA PHE A 510 16.24 1.91 1.78
C PHE A 510 16.66 1.73 3.24
N LEU A 511 15.73 1.31 4.10
CA LEU A 511 15.95 1.12 5.55
C LEU A 511 16.22 -0.34 5.96
N VAL A 512 16.37 -1.28 5.02
CA VAL A 512 16.59 -2.70 5.35
C VAL A 512 18.06 -2.97 5.63
N ASP A 513 18.36 -3.65 6.74
CA ASP A 513 19.67 -4.24 6.99
C ASP A 513 19.72 -5.67 6.43
N GLU A 514 20.60 -5.92 5.46
CA GLU A 514 20.74 -7.20 4.76
C GLU A 514 22.08 -7.90 4.98
N GLU A 515 22.94 -7.36 5.87
CA GLU A 515 24.33 -7.85 5.95
C GLU A 515 24.43 -9.31 6.44
N THR A 516 23.39 -9.84 7.10
CA THR A 516 23.41 -11.13 7.79
C THR A 516 22.64 -12.26 7.10
N GLY A 517 21.89 -11.98 6.03
CA GLY A 517 21.05 -12.98 5.35
C GLY A 517 21.78 -13.89 4.34
N PRO A 518 21.25 -15.09 4.03
CA PRO A 518 21.73 -15.90 2.90
C PRO A 518 21.32 -15.29 1.55
N VAL A 519 20.19 -14.58 1.48
CA VAL A 519 19.61 -13.98 0.25
C VAL A 519 19.93 -12.50 0.19
N ASP A 520 20.30 -12.00 -0.99
CA ASP A 520 20.35 -10.55 -1.28
C ASP A 520 18.93 -10.10 -1.60
N LEU A 521 18.26 -9.51 -0.61
CA LEU A 521 16.86 -9.16 -0.69
C LEU A 521 16.66 -7.91 -1.56
N LEU A 522 17.61 -6.96 -1.56
CA LEU A 522 17.62 -5.79 -2.46
C LEU A 522 17.74 -6.24 -3.91
N LEU A 523 18.74 -7.06 -4.22
CA LEU A 523 18.94 -7.59 -5.56
C LEU A 523 17.72 -8.39 -6.03
N ARG A 524 17.15 -9.21 -5.16
CA ARG A 524 15.93 -9.97 -5.48
C ARG A 524 14.76 -9.05 -5.82
N ARG A 525 14.50 -8.04 -4.98
CA ARG A 525 13.36 -7.13 -5.14
C ARG A 525 13.54 -6.25 -6.38
N ILE A 526 14.70 -5.62 -6.53
CA ILE A 526 14.99 -4.76 -7.68
C ILE A 526 15.01 -5.58 -8.98
N GLY A 527 15.63 -6.77 -8.97
CA GLY A 527 15.64 -7.65 -10.12
C GLY A 527 14.23 -8.09 -10.54
N HIS A 528 13.33 -8.35 -9.59
CA HIS A 528 11.91 -8.61 -9.85
C HIS A 528 11.23 -7.44 -10.55
N GLU A 529 11.42 -6.22 -10.05
CA GLU A 529 10.81 -5.03 -10.65
C GLU A 529 11.41 -4.66 -12.01
N VAL A 530 12.73 -4.79 -12.19
CA VAL A 530 13.37 -4.56 -13.50
C VAL A 530 12.85 -5.56 -14.53
N ALA A 531 12.68 -6.84 -14.15
CA ALA A 531 12.08 -7.83 -15.03
C ALA A 531 10.63 -7.46 -15.40
N HIS A 532 9.82 -7.00 -14.44
CA HIS A 532 8.48 -6.48 -14.74
C HIS A 532 8.51 -5.26 -15.67
N GLY A 533 9.45 -4.33 -15.46
CA GLY A 533 9.63 -3.15 -16.30
C GLY A 533 9.96 -3.50 -17.76
N LEU A 534 10.89 -4.43 -17.97
CA LEU A 534 11.28 -4.90 -19.31
C LEU A 534 10.16 -5.72 -19.98
N ALA A 535 9.56 -6.66 -19.25
CA ALA A 535 8.52 -7.52 -19.80
C ALA A 535 7.24 -6.77 -20.22
N ARG A 536 6.96 -5.59 -19.66
CA ARG A 536 5.84 -4.74 -20.10
C ARG A 536 5.94 -4.30 -21.57
N PHE A 537 7.14 -4.23 -22.12
CA PHE A 537 7.36 -3.91 -23.54
C PHE A 537 7.35 -5.13 -24.45
N ALA A 538 7.45 -6.33 -23.87
CA ALA A 538 7.31 -7.61 -24.57
C ALA A 538 5.88 -8.14 -24.34
N VAL A 539 4.95 -7.71 -25.21
CA VAL A 539 3.50 -8.04 -25.15
C VAL A 539 3.21 -9.55 -25.00
N GLU A 540 4.13 -10.43 -25.39
CA GLU A 540 3.94 -11.89 -25.33
C GLU A 540 4.31 -12.57 -24.00
N HIS A 541 4.90 -11.90 -23.00
CA HIS A 541 5.70 -12.61 -21.97
C HIS A 541 5.34 -12.35 -20.50
N HIS A 542 4.12 -11.92 -20.16
CA HIS A 542 3.73 -11.67 -18.76
C HIS A 542 3.81 -12.91 -17.83
N ILE A 543 3.58 -14.11 -18.36
CA ILE A 543 3.73 -15.38 -17.63
C ILE A 543 5.21 -15.77 -17.53
N GLU A 544 5.99 -15.56 -18.60
CA GLU A 544 7.43 -15.83 -18.63
C GLU A 544 8.20 -14.92 -17.67
N ALA A 545 7.79 -13.66 -17.49
CA ALA A 545 8.40 -12.73 -16.56
C ALA A 545 8.40 -13.25 -15.11
N HIS A 546 7.30 -13.87 -14.66
CA HIS A 546 7.24 -14.46 -13.31
C HIS A 546 8.15 -15.68 -13.17
N ALA A 547 8.23 -16.53 -14.20
CA ALA A 547 9.13 -17.69 -14.22
C ALA A 547 10.61 -17.27 -14.27
N ILE A 548 10.94 -16.26 -15.08
CA ILE A 548 12.28 -15.68 -15.22
C ILE A 548 12.74 -15.01 -13.92
N VAL A 549 11.83 -14.36 -13.18
CA VAL A 549 12.15 -13.81 -11.86
C VAL A 549 12.44 -14.89 -10.83
N ILE A 550 11.64 -15.96 -10.76
CA ILE A 550 11.91 -17.09 -9.85
C ILE A 550 13.31 -17.68 -10.13
N GLN A 551 13.69 -17.77 -11.41
CA GLN A 551 15.01 -18.27 -11.83
C GLN A 551 16.16 -17.28 -11.59
N LEU A 552 15.96 -15.97 -11.75
CA LEU A 552 16.96 -14.93 -11.39
C LEU A 552 17.37 -15.05 -9.93
N VAL A 553 16.40 -15.22 -9.03
CA VAL A 553 16.64 -15.35 -7.59
C VAL A 553 17.51 -16.57 -7.29
N GLN A 554 17.30 -17.69 -7.99
CA GLN A 554 18.10 -18.91 -7.85
C GLN A 554 19.54 -18.72 -8.37
N VAL A 555 19.72 -18.10 -9.54
CA VAL A 555 21.04 -17.86 -10.15
C VAL A 555 21.90 -16.93 -9.30
N PHE A 556 21.31 -15.85 -8.78
CA PHE A 556 22.05 -14.89 -7.95
C PHE A 556 22.45 -15.47 -6.58
N HIS A 557 21.68 -16.42 -6.05
CA HIS A 557 22.03 -17.14 -4.83
C HIS A 557 23.34 -17.93 -4.98
N VAL A 558 23.51 -18.60 -6.14
CA VAL A 558 24.72 -19.37 -6.47
C VAL A 558 25.93 -18.46 -6.69
N GLU A 559 25.75 -17.30 -7.33
CA GLU A 559 26.82 -16.32 -7.56
C GLU A 559 27.28 -15.63 -6.25
N ARG A 560 26.37 -15.33 -5.31
CA ARG A 560 26.74 -14.75 -4.00
C ARG A 560 27.42 -15.75 -3.06
N ALA A 561 27.01 -17.02 -3.08
CA ALA A 561 27.70 -18.11 -2.39
C ALA A 561 29.16 -18.28 -2.89
N ARG A 562 29.40 -18.09 -4.20
CA ARG A 562 30.74 -18.04 -4.81
C ARG A 562 31.58 -16.84 -4.38
N ALA A 563 30.95 -15.70 -4.10
CA ALA A 563 31.65 -14.49 -3.64
C ALA A 563 32.07 -14.57 -2.17
N ARG A 564 31.21 -15.09 -1.28
CA ARG A 564 31.56 -15.33 0.14
C ARG A 564 32.67 -16.38 0.30
N THR A 565 32.68 -17.43 -0.52
CA THR A 565 33.76 -18.43 -0.52
C THR A 565 35.10 -17.91 -1.07
N ARG A 566 35.13 -16.79 -1.80
CA ARG A 566 36.38 -16.14 -2.25
C ARG A 566 37.02 -15.21 -1.21
N ILE A 567 36.28 -14.78 -0.18
CA ILE A 567 36.76 -13.79 0.81
C ILE A 567 37.14 -14.46 2.16
N HIS A 568 36.94 -15.78 2.32
CA HIS A 568 37.39 -16.56 3.47
C HIS A 568 38.50 -17.57 3.12
N LEU A 569 39.52 -17.13 2.37
CA LEU A 569 40.83 -17.78 2.41
C LEU A 569 41.70 -17.02 3.40
N ARG A 570 41.68 -17.43 4.67
CA ARG A 570 42.72 -17.02 5.63
C ARG A 570 44.08 -17.37 5.03
N PRO A 571 45.11 -16.51 5.14
CA PRO A 571 46.46 -16.88 4.73
C PRO A 571 46.93 -18.11 5.53
N LYS A 572 47.70 -18.96 4.85
CA LYS A 572 48.37 -20.15 5.35
C LYS A 572 49.05 -19.89 6.71
N PRO A 573 48.77 -20.65 7.79
CA PRO A 573 49.63 -20.64 8.97
C PRO A 573 51.01 -21.20 8.58
N PRO A 574 52.14 -20.59 9.00
CA PRO A 574 53.47 -20.92 8.48
C PRO A 574 53.90 -22.40 8.64
N ASP A 575 53.32 -23.18 9.55
CA ASP A 575 53.93 -24.44 10.03
C ASP A 575 53.07 -25.71 9.87
N MET A 576 52.34 -25.87 8.77
CA MET A 576 51.59 -27.11 8.51
C MET A 576 52.45 -28.18 7.80
N PRO A 577 52.58 -29.42 8.35
CA PRO A 577 53.40 -30.47 7.76
C PRO A 577 52.80 -31.04 6.46
N ILE A 578 53.69 -31.45 5.53
CA ILE A 578 53.40 -31.79 4.13
C ILE A 578 52.34 -32.89 3.94
N ARG A 579 52.14 -33.78 4.92
CA ARG A 579 51.15 -34.87 4.82
C ARG A 579 49.69 -34.41 4.81
N GLU A 580 49.36 -33.25 5.38
CA GLU A 580 47.98 -32.72 5.39
C GLU A 580 47.63 -31.93 4.11
N ILE A 581 48.64 -31.53 3.32
CA ILE A 581 48.45 -30.81 2.05
C ILE A 581 47.76 -31.69 0.99
N HIS A 582 48.00 -33.01 1.04
CA HIS A 582 47.38 -33.95 0.10
C HIS A 582 45.91 -34.22 0.39
N GLN A 583 45.47 -34.20 1.67
CA GLN A 583 44.06 -34.32 2.03
C GLN A 583 43.28 -33.03 1.74
N PHE A 584 43.90 -31.85 1.86
CA PHE A 584 43.25 -30.58 1.51
C PHE A 584 43.00 -30.41 0.01
N ARG A 585 43.85 -31.03 -0.83
CA ARG A 585 43.71 -30.98 -2.30
C ARG A 585 42.75 -32.03 -2.86
N SER A 586 42.61 -33.20 -2.25
CA SER A 586 41.71 -34.26 -2.75
C SER A 586 40.22 -33.96 -2.51
N ALA A 587 39.88 -33.13 -1.52
CA ALA A 587 38.49 -32.74 -1.22
C ALA A 587 37.92 -31.64 -2.14
N ASN A 588 38.76 -30.96 -2.93
CA ASN A 588 38.36 -29.86 -3.82
C ASN A 588 38.50 -30.24 -5.29
N GLY A 589 37.63 -31.14 -5.77
CA GLY A 589 37.47 -31.43 -7.19
C GLY A 589 37.08 -30.16 -7.96
N ARG A 590 38.01 -29.63 -8.77
CA ARG A 590 37.77 -28.46 -9.63
C ARG A 590 37.09 -28.89 -10.93
N LEU A 591 35.82 -28.58 -11.10
CA LEU A 591 35.24 -28.40 -12.43
C LEU A 591 35.74 -27.07 -13.01
N GLY A 592 36.23 -27.07 -14.26
CA GLY A 592 36.80 -25.90 -14.90
C GLY A 592 35.77 -24.77 -15.11
N ARG A 593 36.22 -23.51 -15.09
CA ARG A 593 35.37 -22.31 -15.32
C ARG A 593 34.61 -22.35 -16.65
N SER A 594 35.14 -23.03 -17.67
CA SER A 594 34.51 -23.20 -18.98
C SER A 594 33.39 -24.25 -18.96
N GLU A 595 33.64 -25.41 -18.36
CA GLU A 595 32.69 -26.53 -18.29
C GLU A 595 31.47 -26.21 -17.44
N LEU A 596 31.64 -25.50 -16.31
CA LEU A 596 30.52 -25.02 -15.49
C LEU A 596 29.71 -23.91 -16.17
N ARG A 597 30.35 -23.02 -16.95
CA ARG A 597 29.64 -22.02 -17.76
C ARG A 597 28.81 -22.68 -18.86
N GLN A 598 29.34 -23.72 -19.49
CA GLN A 598 28.68 -24.46 -20.56
C GLN A 598 27.53 -25.33 -20.02
N SER A 599 27.71 -25.94 -18.84
CA SER A 599 26.65 -26.73 -18.18
C SER A 599 25.50 -25.87 -17.65
N CYS A 600 25.80 -24.69 -17.09
CA CYS A 600 24.76 -23.73 -16.68
C CYS A 600 24.04 -23.10 -17.88
N ARG A 601 24.74 -22.75 -18.98
CA ARG A 601 24.09 -22.32 -20.23
C ARG A 601 23.21 -23.43 -20.81
N GLY A 602 23.70 -24.66 -20.88
CA GLY A 602 22.93 -25.79 -21.39
C GLY A 602 21.70 -26.15 -20.54
N LEU A 603 21.77 -26.02 -19.20
CA LEU A 603 20.60 -26.17 -18.33
C LEU A 603 19.59 -25.02 -18.54
N PHE A 604 20.11 -23.79 -18.71
CA PHE A 604 19.32 -22.59 -18.96
C PHE A 604 18.57 -22.66 -20.29
N ASP A 605 19.25 -23.02 -21.38
CA ASP A 605 18.67 -23.14 -22.72
C ASP A 605 17.62 -24.26 -22.78
N ARG A 606 17.85 -25.38 -22.07
CA ARG A 606 16.89 -26.51 -21.99
C ARG A 606 15.62 -26.14 -21.22
N LEU A 607 15.74 -25.43 -20.10
CA LEU A 607 14.57 -24.99 -19.32
C LEU A 607 13.78 -23.89 -20.05
N PHE A 608 14.48 -22.99 -20.75
CA PHE A 608 13.86 -21.96 -21.58
C PHE A 608 13.12 -22.57 -22.77
N GLN A 609 13.71 -23.58 -23.44
CA GLN A 609 12.99 -24.35 -24.46
C GLN A 609 11.80 -25.11 -23.89
N HIS A 610 11.90 -25.69 -22.70
CA HIS A 610 10.78 -26.38 -22.07
C HIS A 610 9.61 -25.44 -21.75
N ALA A 611 9.88 -24.22 -21.27
CA ALA A 611 8.86 -23.20 -21.05
C ALA A 611 8.18 -22.79 -22.38
N ARG A 612 8.96 -22.61 -23.45
CA ARG A 612 8.43 -22.36 -24.81
C ARG A 612 7.58 -23.52 -25.34
N ILE A 613 7.96 -24.77 -25.09
CA ILE A 613 7.20 -25.96 -25.50
C ILE A 613 5.87 -26.02 -24.75
N LEU A 614 5.87 -25.80 -23.43
CA LEU A 614 4.64 -25.77 -22.62
C LEU A 614 3.69 -24.64 -23.05
N LEU A 615 4.22 -23.49 -23.49
CA LEU A 615 3.44 -22.41 -24.10
C LEU A 615 2.87 -22.79 -25.47
N ALA A 616 3.66 -23.44 -26.32
CA ALA A 616 3.25 -23.90 -27.64
C ALA A 616 2.19 -25.03 -27.58
N GLU A 617 2.22 -25.87 -26.55
CA GLU A 617 1.20 -26.90 -26.30
C GLU A 617 -0.08 -26.30 -25.70
N SER A 618 0.02 -25.27 -24.85
CA SER A 618 -1.14 -24.59 -24.27
C SER A 618 -1.98 -23.77 -25.27
N THR A 619 -1.42 -23.50 -26.45
CA THR A 619 -2.06 -22.72 -27.54
C THR A 619 -2.70 -23.60 -28.62
N ARG A 620 -2.59 -24.94 -28.52
CA ARG A 620 -3.03 -25.87 -29.58
C ARG A 620 -4.28 -26.72 -29.28
N GLU A 621 -4.81 -26.76 -28.05
CA GLU A 621 -6.05 -27.51 -27.76
C GLU A 621 -7.13 -26.69 -27.02
N PRO A 622 -8.41 -26.81 -27.42
CA PRO A 622 -9.54 -26.22 -26.71
C PRO A 622 -9.86 -27.06 -25.46
N TRP A 623 -9.60 -26.50 -24.27
CA TRP A 623 -9.82 -27.21 -23.00
C TRP A 623 -11.30 -27.20 -22.58
N HIS A 624 -11.94 -28.35 -22.67
CA HIS A 624 -13.21 -28.65 -22.01
C HIS A 624 -13.04 -28.85 -20.49
N GLN A 625 -14.15 -28.59 -19.80
CA GLN A 625 -14.35 -28.52 -18.35
C GLN A 625 -13.79 -29.70 -17.54
N GLY A 626 -13.22 -29.41 -16.37
CA GLY A 626 -13.04 -30.42 -15.32
C GLY A 626 -11.75 -30.29 -14.50
N ASN A 627 -11.87 -29.65 -13.33
CA ASN A 627 -11.07 -29.84 -12.12
C ASN A 627 -9.81 -30.76 -12.23
N THR A 628 -8.59 -30.20 -12.19
CA THR A 628 -7.37 -31.03 -12.02
C THR A 628 -6.24 -30.31 -11.24
N PRO A 629 -5.81 -30.87 -10.08
CA PRO A 629 -4.61 -30.47 -9.32
C PRO A 629 -3.26 -30.77 -10.00
N GLY A 630 -3.25 -31.14 -11.27
CA GLY A 630 -2.10 -31.77 -11.96
C GLY A 630 -0.94 -30.83 -12.28
N ILE A 631 -1.20 -29.54 -12.53
CA ILE A 631 -0.16 -28.59 -12.98
C ILE A 631 0.83 -28.26 -11.84
N SER A 632 0.36 -28.22 -10.58
CA SER A 632 1.24 -28.09 -9.41
C SER A 632 2.15 -29.32 -9.25
N ARG A 633 1.72 -30.53 -9.59
CA ARG A 633 2.61 -31.71 -9.54
C ARG A 633 3.61 -31.76 -10.70
N ALA A 634 3.23 -31.34 -11.90
CA ALA A 634 4.13 -31.33 -13.06
C ALA A 634 5.26 -30.30 -12.92
N ILE A 635 4.98 -29.14 -12.31
CA ILE A 635 5.97 -28.09 -12.04
C ILE A 635 6.94 -28.48 -10.89
N TYR A 636 6.46 -29.24 -9.89
CA TYR A 636 7.23 -29.60 -8.70
C TYR A 636 7.90 -30.99 -8.75
N ALA A 637 7.50 -31.89 -9.65
CA ALA A 637 8.10 -33.23 -9.76
C ALA A 637 9.60 -33.20 -10.14
N PRO A 638 10.08 -32.34 -11.06
CA PRO A 638 11.52 -32.19 -11.32
C PRO A 638 12.27 -31.60 -10.11
N TYR A 639 11.61 -30.76 -9.31
CA TYR A 639 12.15 -30.16 -8.10
C TYR A 639 12.39 -31.20 -6.99
N LEU A 640 11.45 -32.14 -6.80
CA LEU A 640 11.63 -33.24 -5.84
C LEU A 640 12.71 -34.24 -6.27
N ALA A 641 12.84 -34.50 -7.57
CA ALA A 641 13.91 -35.36 -8.10
C ALA A 641 15.30 -34.74 -7.93
N ALA A 642 15.44 -33.42 -8.13
CA ALA A 642 16.71 -32.70 -7.99
C ALA A 642 17.18 -32.54 -6.53
N VAL A 643 16.23 -32.41 -5.58
CA VAL A 643 16.53 -32.39 -4.13
C VAL A 643 16.97 -33.77 -3.63
N ALA A 644 16.46 -34.85 -4.23
CA ALA A 644 16.84 -36.22 -3.87
C ALA A 644 18.21 -36.66 -4.41
N SER A 645 18.74 -36.00 -5.45
CA SER A 645 20.00 -36.39 -6.12
C SER A 645 21.25 -35.60 -5.68
N GLY A 646 21.15 -34.72 -4.68
CA GLY A 646 22.30 -34.02 -4.10
C GLY A 646 23.05 -34.87 -3.07
N PRO A 647 24.38 -34.75 -2.93
CA PRO A 647 25.13 -35.57 -1.97
C PRO A 647 24.68 -35.24 -0.54
N ALA A 648 24.14 -36.24 0.14
CA ALA A 648 23.67 -36.16 1.52
C ALA A 648 24.83 -35.83 2.48
N LEU A 649 24.84 -34.60 3.02
CA LEU A 649 25.59 -34.32 4.25
C LEU A 649 24.75 -34.81 5.43
N ARG A 650 25.14 -35.97 5.99
CA ARG A 650 24.66 -36.41 7.30
C ARG A 650 25.20 -35.44 8.36
N ILE A 651 24.30 -34.86 9.13
CA ILE A 651 24.61 -34.04 10.30
C ILE A 651 24.75 -34.98 11.50
N THR A 652 25.94 -35.04 12.09
CA THR A 652 26.16 -35.28 13.53
C THR A 652 26.78 -34.04 14.11
#